data_AF-A0A059Y8G0-F1
#
_entry.id   AF-A0A059Y8G0-F1
#
_cell.length_a   1.000
_cell.length_b   1.000
_cell.length_c   1.000
_cell.angle_alpha   90.00
_cell.angle_beta   90.00
_cell.angle_gamma   90.00
#
_symmetry.space_group_name_H-M   'P 1'
#
loop_
_entity.id
_entity.type
_entity.pdbx_description
1 polymer ?
#
loop_
_entity_poly.entity_id
_entity_poly.type
_entity_poly.pdbx_seq_one_letter_code
_entity_poly.pdbx_strand_id
1 'polypeptide(L)'
;MKKILSLIGLVISSNLLVISCNYKSISKPNASDSSSVINRDNKDNKKSTESNNSINDNSNNNSNNPNMSSNNNNQTKPNVQPINPTNINQLNYQDNKIYDPNKDSDYFRDSHLFSLDFLLNNSAYTISRSTSKFHTATHNINTFLKTGYYNNPVDFRNVYDQETDNRFWEHIKNRGWYGDLGLDDEQKTAFYNDHLSINGMVEQQYLDKFNKSEINSSTDLNFNFNELISKNPFGYLPSNLSQLFYYMDFKSISKLFKISNIKDIKANFDDKNGEFEILLTTNDKNYYQKIDKNNTNKLKKDLDYYQYIYDRSFSILIWFNRWKRDKFGLQEDEITKDFKSGTVWVLDRVLNKELENKGYYELLLATNIHVFSLAEAFDKSIYFEKNSKHKFADSWKADFFDYENVNDSKNAEFMTTRAKQEELTSNIINNVTGSTPTFKAESQYLQAAYYTPRYNVSGFKTNDLHTGLAYIENFNKTTRLSSTKNGGADFVILKLQIQKDKLKNILPKLDKVINTDKEKDWYIGLGKDELFTPLKTQFYAGYPATQLGMNRNLTYKFQANKSIGGVISTQNRYVNENNFQSLWTKYDADENKDWNSHNDNWTKYTEPFIENQHGMLKRVLTQHSSLYTRIEKEDDALVDGSSGSMAIDSSFNLIGINYLLSKDEKHNTTSNAISLIQGQSTYSDDFNGNLRTDFVKKLKKDNLLTVKLNPKNS
;
A
#
# COMPACT_ATOMS: atom_id res chain seq x y z
N MET A 1 -7.53 -17.27 -54.90
CA MET A 1 -8.82 -16.90 -54.26
C MET A 1 -9.43 -18.12 -53.58
N LYS A 2 -9.21 -18.28 -52.27
CA LYS A 2 -9.99 -19.12 -51.34
C LYS A 2 -9.52 -18.77 -49.92
N LYS A 3 -10.46 -18.31 -49.08
CA LYS A 3 -10.28 -17.93 -47.68
C LYS A 3 -10.00 -19.18 -46.84
N ILE A 4 -9.05 -19.09 -45.91
CA ILE A 4 -9.04 -19.89 -44.68
C ILE A 4 -8.79 -18.92 -43.53
N LEU A 5 -9.82 -18.73 -42.70
CA LEU A 5 -9.70 -18.15 -41.36
C LEU A 5 -8.90 -19.14 -40.50
N SER A 6 -7.86 -18.65 -39.85
CA SER A 6 -7.24 -19.30 -38.69
C SER A 6 -7.45 -18.41 -37.48
N LEU A 7 -8.34 -18.88 -36.61
CA LEU A 7 -8.64 -18.35 -35.28
C LEU A 7 -7.44 -18.67 -34.38
N ILE A 8 -6.66 -17.67 -33.99
CA ILE A 8 -5.78 -17.76 -32.82
C ILE A 8 -6.42 -16.89 -31.75
N GLY A 9 -7.26 -17.51 -30.93
CA GLY A 9 -7.72 -16.95 -29.67
C GLY A 9 -6.56 -16.97 -28.69
N LEU A 10 -5.79 -15.89 -28.67
CA LEU A 10 -4.81 -15.62 -27.61
C LEU A 10 -5.59 -15.00 -26.45
N VAL A 11 -5.85 -15.81 -25.42
CA VAL A 11 -6.34 -15.32 -24.13
C VAL A 11 -5.17 -14.54 -23.50
N ILE A 12 -5.14 -13.24 -23.76
CA ILE A 12 -4.32 -12.30 -23.01
C ILE A 12 -5.05 -12.09 -21.69
N SER A 13 -4.68 -12.88 -20.66
CA SER A 13 -5.00 -12.52 -19.29
C SER A 13 -4.29 -11.20 -18.99
N SER A 14 -5.06 -10.14 -18.78
CA SER A 14 -4.63 -8.88 -18.19
C SER A 14 -4.05 -9.16 -16.81
N ASN A 15 -2.74 -9.14 -16.69
CA ASN A 15 -2.10 -9.06 -15.38
C ASN A 15 -1.59 -7.64 -15.23
N LEU A 16 -1.94 -6.97 -14.12
CA LEU A 16 -1.09 -5.91 -13.58
C LEU A 16 0.34 -6.47 -13.58
N LEU A 17 1.24 -5.82 -14.30
CA LEU A 17 2.64 -6.23 -14.32
C LEU A 17 3.22 -5.84 -12.96
N VAL A 18 3.21 -6.78 -12.03
CA VAL A 18 3.82 -6.65 -10.71
C VAL A 18 5.33 -6.69 -10.91
N ILE A 19 5.97 -5.54 -11.00
CA ILE A 19 7.43 -5.44 -10.98
C ILE A 19 7.85 -5.43 -9.50
N SER A 20 8.01 -6.62 -8.94
CA SER A 20 8.69 -6.81 -7.66
C SER A 20 10.15 -7.21 -7.91
N CYS A 21 11.02 -6.86 -6.97
CA CYS A 21 12.48 -7.01 -7.02
C CYS A 21 12.94 -8.39 -7.52
N ASN A 22 13.09 -8.53 -8.83
CA ASN A 22 13.82 -9.60 -9.48
C ASN A 22 14.51 -9.00 -10.69
N TYR A 23 15.78 -8.65 -10.52
CA TYR A 23 16.63 -8.21 -11.63
C TYR A 23 16.65 -9.31 -12.69
N LYS A 24 15.95 -9.10 -13.81
CA LYS A 24 16.04 -9.97 -15.00
C LYS A 24 17.45 -9.84 -15.56
N SER A 25 18.21 -10.92 -15.50
CA SER A 25 19.42 -11.11 -16.30
C SER A 25 19.04 -11.03 -17.79
N ILE A 26 19.51 -10.00 -18.48
CA ILE A 26 19.28 -9.81 -19.92
C ILE A 26 20.25 -10.72 -20.69
N SER A 27 19.75 -11.78 -21.29
CA SER A 27 20.38 -12.41 -22.45
C SER A 27 19.36 -12.47 -23.59
N LYS A 28 19.60 -11.69 -24.64
CA LYS A 28 18.85 -11.75 -25.91
C LYS A 28 19.11 -13.11 -26.59
N PRO A 29 18.11 -13.81 -27.14
CA PRO A 29 18.38 -14.86 -28.11
C PRO A 29 18.49 -14.24 -29.51
N ASN A 30 19.62 -14.51 -30.18
CA ASN A 30 19.76 -14.35 -31.61
C ASN A 30 18.89 -15.38 -32.34
N ALA A 31 18.32 -14.96 -33.46
CA ALA A 31 17.64 -15.82 -34.41
C ALA A 31 18.63 -16.75 -35.12
N SER A 32 18.26 -18.02 -35.26
CA SER A 32 18.69 -18.86 -36.38
C SER A 32 17.72 -20.02 -36.56
N ASP A 33 17.15 -20.10 -37.77
CA ASP A 33 16.45 -21.24 -38.34
C ASP A 33 17.25 -22.55 -38.19
N SER A 34 16.55 -23.64 -37.89
CA SER A 34 16.59 -24.83 -38.75
C SER A 34 15.59 -25.88 -38.29
N SER A 35 14.84 -26.35 -39.28
CA SER A 35 13.95 -27.49 -39.26
C SER A 35 14.69 -28.80 -38.99
N SER A 36 14.08 -29.71 -38.23
CA SER A 36 14.02 -31.12 -38.62
C SER A 36 12.93 -31.87 -37.86
N VAL A 37 12.03 -32.43 -38.68
CA VAL A 37 10.98 -33.40 -38.36
C VAL A 37 11.63 -34.76 -38.16
N ILE A 38 11.31 -35.47 -37.08
CA ILE A 38 11.37 -36.95 -37.05
C ILE A 38 10.15 -37.50 -36.29
N ASN A 39 9.30 -38.21 -37.05
CA ASN A 39 8.24 -39.11 -36.62
C ASN A 39 8.78 -40.34 -35.88
N ARG A 40 8.04 -40.85 -34.90
CA ARG A 40 7.87 -42.30 -34.71
C ARG A 40 6.44 -42.65 -34.28
N ASP A 41 5.84 -43.51 -35.11
CA ASP A 41 4.54 -44.17 -34.98
C ASP A 41 4.50 -45.25 -33.88
N ASN A 42 3.30 -45.43 -33.28
CA ASN A 42 2.49 -46.67 -33.22
C ASN A 42 1.50 -46.56 -32.03
N LYS A 43 0.17 -46.49 -32.22
CA LYS A 43 -0.80 -47.59 -32.48
C LYS A 43 -0.63 -48.77 -31.52
N ASP A 44 -1.62 -49.37 -30.87
CA ASP A 44 -3.09 -49.29 -30.83
C ASP A 44 -3.49 -50.12 -29.58
N ASN A 45 -4.56 -49.77 -28.86
CA ASN A 45 -5.75 -50.64 -28.73
C ASN A 45 -6.82 -50.15 -27.73
N LYS A 46 -8.05 -50.09 -28.25
CA LYS A 46 -9.35 -49.99 -27.58
C LYS A 46 -9.66 -51.23 -26.73
N LYS A 47 -10.40 -51.05 -25.63
CA LYS A 47 -11.82 -51.49 -25.53
C LYS A 47 -12.50 -51.05 -24.21
N SER A 48 -13.76 -50.69 -24.41
CA SER A 48 -14.84 -50.27 -23.53
C SER A 48 -15.30 -51.30 -22.50
N THR A 49 -15.87 -50.85 -21.37
CA THR A 49 -17.24 -51.26 -20.96
C THR A 49 -17.81 -50.33 -19.88
N GLU A 50 -19.02 -49.85 -20.14
CA GLU A 50 -19.92 -49.18 -19.21
C GLU A 50 -20.48 -50.18 -18.18
N SER A 51 -20.78 -49.72 -16.97
CA SER A 51 -21.97 -50.19 -16.26
C SER A 51 -22.53 -49.08 -15.36
N ASN A 52 -23.82 -48.86 -15.56
CA ASN A 52 -24.71 -47.94 -14.87
C ASN A 52 -24.82 -48.27 -13.37
N ASN A 53 -25.10 -47.24 -12.56
CA ASN A 53 -26.11 -47.36 -11.52
C ASN A 53 -26.79 -46.00 -11.27
N SER A 54 -28.06 -45.96 -11.64
CA SER A 54 -29.06 -44.94 -11.31
C SER A 54 -29.60 -45.15 -9.89
N ILE A 55 -29.74 -44.08 -9.11
CA ILE A 55 -30.76 -44.00 -8.05
C ILE A 55 -31.45 -42.63 -8.14
N ASN A 56 -32.78 -42.69 -8.05
CA ASN A 56 -33.79 -41.65 -8.21
C ASN A 56 -33.63 -40.48 -7.24
N ASP A 57 -33.83 -39.27 -7.76
CA ASP A 57 -34.36 -38.13 -7.00
C ASP A 57 -35.73 -37.78 -7.56
N ASN A 58 -36.76 -37.96 -6.73
CA ASN A 58 -38.07 -37.36 -6.94
C ASN A 58 -38.69 -37.08 -5.58
N SER A 59 -38.62 -35.83 -5.12
CA SER A 59 -39.66 -35.25 -4.27
C SER A 59 -39.76 -33.74 -4.52
N ASN A 60 -40.82 -33.37 -5.23
CA ASN A 60 -41.42 -32.04 -5.18
C ASN A 60 -42.05 -31.84 -3.80
N ASN A 61 -41.81 -30.70 -3.14
CA ASN A 61 -42.84 -29.65 -3.02
C ASN A 61 -42.44 -28.51 -2.07
N ASN A 62 -42.87 -27.33 -2.53
CA ASN A 62 -43.39 -26.18 -1.80
C ASN A 62 -42.47 -25.16 -1.13
N SER A 63 -42.71 -23.94 -1.62
CA SER A 63 -42.49 -22.66 -0.97
C SER A 63 -42.85 -22.67 0.51
N ASN A 64 -41.96 -22.12 1.32
CA ASN A 64 -42.37 -21.22 2.38
C ASN A 64 -41.26 -20.20 2.66
N ASN A 65 -41.68 -18.94 2.55
CA ASN A 65 -41.03 -17.75 3.06
C ASN A 65 -40.90 -17.88 4.59
N PRO A 66 -39.75 -17.53 5.19
CA PRO A 66 -39.79 -16.95 6.51
C PRO A 66 -38.99 -15.64 6.55
N ASN A 67 -39.73 -14.56 6.76
CA ASN A 67 -39.25 -13.44 7.57
C ASN A 67 -38.60 -14.01 8.84
N MET A 68 -37.30 -13.77 9.03
CA MET A 68 -36.70 -13.84 10.36
C MET A 68 -35.91 -12.57 10.65
N SER A 69 -36.53 -11.81 11.54
CA SER A 69 -36.01 -10.80 12.42
C SER A 69 -34.55 -10.99 12.81
N SER A 70 -33.81 -9.90 12.63
CA SER A 70 -32.57 -9.53 13.28
C SER A 70 -32.51 -9.94 14.75
N ASN A 71 -31.50 -10.72 15.14
CA ASN A 71 -30.93 -10.65 16.48
C ASN A 71 -29.53 -10.06 16.38
N ASN A 72 -29.46 -8.77 16.70
CA ASN A 72 -28.24 -7.99 16.84
C ASN A 72 -27.41 -8.50 18.02
N ASN A 73 -26.14 -8.80 17.78
CA ASN A 73 -25.09 -8.55 18.76
C ASN A 73 -24.10 -7.58 18.12
N ASN A 74 -24.34 -6.29 18.40
CA ASN A 74 -23.49 -5.17 18.05
C ASN A 74 -22.16 -5.25 18.83
N GLN A 75 -21.06 -5.35 18.11
CA GLN A 75 -19.81 -4.71 18.52
C GLN A 75 -19.44 -3.67 17.48
N THR A 76 -19.35 -2.43 17.98
CA THR A 76 -19.26 -1.16 17.27
C THR A 76 -18.07 -1.08 16.32
N LYS A 77 -18.36 -1.19 15.01
CA LYS A 77 -17.65 -0.37 14.02
C LYS A 77 -18.02 1.10 14.28
N PRO A 78 -17.13 2.07 14.02
CA PRO A 78 -17.55 3.47 14.01
C PRO A 78 -18.55 3.63 12.86
N ASN A 79 -19.83 3.60 13.21
CA ASN A 79 -20.91 4.00 12.33
C ASN A 79 -20.83 5.52 12.26
N VAL A 80 -19.87 6.05 11.51
CA VAL A 80 -19.88 7.46 11.13
C VAL A 80 -20.96 7.59 10.08
N GLN A 81 -22.22 7.67 10.52
CA GLN A 81 -23.23 8.26 9.68
C GLN A 81 -22.73 9.69 9.37
N PRO A 82 -22.60 10.06 8.08
CA PRO A 82 -22.18 11.40 7.73
C PRO A 82 -23.15 12.39 8.39
N ILE A 83 -22.60 13.25 9.27
CA ILE A 83 -23.35 14.34 9.85
C ILE A 83 -23.62 15.29 8.68
N ASN A 84 -24.82 15.22 8.11
CA ASN A 84 -25.23 16.15 7.08
C ASN A 84 -25.21 17.56 7.69
N PRO A 85 -24.36 18.47 7.19
CA PRO A 85 -24.40 19.84 7.65
C PRO A 85 -25.76 20.42 7.29
N THR A 86 -26.34 21.21 8.20
CA THR A 86 -27.71 21.77 8.13
C THR A 86 -27.99 22.70 6.94
N ASN A 87 -27.05 22.88 6.01
CA ASN A 87 -27.12 23.80 4.86
C ASN A 87 -26.95 23.13 3.48
N ILE A 88 -26.86 21.79 3.40
CA ILE A 88 -26.83 21.09 2.10
C ILE A 88 -28.26 20.66 1.78
N ASN A 89 -28.81 21.15 0.66
CA ASN A 89 -30.12 20.69 0.17
C ASN A 89 -30.11 19.17 0.04
N GLN A 90 -31.07 18.49 0.67
CA GLN A 90 -31.18 17.05 0.57
C GLN A 90 -31.55 16.67 -0.88
N LEU A 91 -30.59 16.05 -1.58
CA LEU A 91 -30.79 15.55 -2.94
C LEU A 91 -31.60 14.25 -2.92
N ASN A 92 -32.50 14.09 -3.88
CA ASN A 92 -33.38 12.92 -3.98
C ASN A 92 -32.88 11.98 -5.08
N TYR A 93 -32.34 10.84 -4.69
CA TYR A 93 -31.84 9.82 -5.61
C TYR A 93 -32.95 8.84 -6.00
N GLN A 94 -33.20 8.71 -7.30
CA GLN A 94 -34.12 7.70 -7.85
C GLN A 94 -33.39 6.38 -8.09
N ASP A 95 -34.07 5.28 -7.78
CA ASP A 95 -33.58 3.94 -8.11
C ASP A 95 -33.34 3.82 -9.62
N ASN A 96 -32.22 3.19 -9.98
CA ASN A 96 -31.80 2.93 -11.37
C ASN A 96 -31.59 4.16 -12.27
N LYS A 97 -31.64 5.39 -11.73
CA LYS A 97 -31.26 6.61 -12.48
C LYS A 97 -29.77 6.92 -12.29
N ILE A 98 -29.05 7.12 -13.39
CA ILE A 98 -27.71 7.72 -13.41
C ILE A 98 -27.86 9.23 -13.66
N TYR A 99 -27.23 10.04 -12.81
CA TYR A 99 -27.24 11.50 -12.91
C TYR A 99 -26.03 11.99 -13.73
N ASP A 100 -26.23 13.04 -14.54
CA ASP A 100 -25.20 13.60 -15.44
C ASP A 100 -24.81 15.04 -15.05
N PRO A 101 -23.51 15.41 -15.02
CA PRO A 101 -23.09 16.75 -14.60
C PRO A 101 -23.66 17.91 -15.42
N ASN A 102 -23.94 17.71 -16.71
CA ASN A 102 -24.45 18.76 -17.59
C ASN A 102 -25.97 18.95 -17.45
N LYS A 103 -26.68 17.93 -16.97
CA LYS A 103 -28.15 17.93 -16.84
C LYS A 103 -28.62 18.09 -15.39
N ASP A 104 -27.85 17.57 -14.46
CA ASP A 104 -28.16 17.48 -13.03
C ASP A 104 -27.08 18.19 -12.19
N SER A 105 -26.67 19.40 -12.55
CA SER A 105 -25.50 20.10 -11.98
C SER A 105 -25.48 20.20 -10.45
N ASP A 106 -26.63 20.38 -9.81
CA ASP A 106 -26.77 20.43 -8.34
C ASP A 106 -26.27 19.15 -7.64
N TYR A 107 -26.32 18.00 -8.32
CA TYR A 107 -25.84 16.72 -7.80
C TYR A 107 -24.32 16.60 -7.77
N PHE A 108 -23.60 17.53 -8.39
CA PHE A 108 -22.15 17.50 -8.54
C PHE A 108 -21.43 18.68 -7.86
N ARG A 109 -22.16 19.51 -7.10
CA ARG A 109 -21.59 20.65 -6.38
C ARG A 109 -20.68 20.21 -5.23
N ASP A 110 -19.50 20.81 -5.15
CA ASP A 110 -18.45 20.53 -4.14
C ASP A 110 -17.76 21.78 -3.57
N SER A 111 -18.02 22.98 -4.11
CA SER A 111 -17.43 24.24 -3.62
C SER A 111 -18.33 25.02 -2.65
N HIS A 112 -17.69 25.77 -1.74
CA HIS A 112 -18.29 26.70 -0.78
C HIS A 112 -19.49 26.11 -0.01
N LEU A 113 -19.32 24.89 0.49
CA LEU A 113 -20.38 24.08 1.10
C LEU A 113 -20.47 24.21 2.61
N PHE A 114 -19.32 24.34 3.29
CA PHE A 114 -19.24 24.05 4.71
C PHE A 114 -18.81 25.26 5.52
N SER A 115 -19.35 25.36 6.74
CA SER A 115 -18.86 26.35 7.71
C SER A 115 -17.42 26.06 8.11
N LEU A 116 -16.68 27.10 8.52
CA LEU A 116 -15.31 26.93 9.04
C LEU A 116 -15.26 25.97 10.23
N ASP A 117 -16.24 26.07 11.14
CA ASP A 117 -16.29 25.20 12.33
C ASP A 117 -16.48 23.73 11.96
N PHE A 118 -17.28 23.43 10.92
CA PHE A 118 -17.40 22.06 10.41
C PHE A 118 -16.06 21.58 9.83
N LEU A 119 -15.40 22.40 9.01
CA LEU A 119 -14.14 22.03 8.37
C LEU A 119 -13.03 21.75 9.40
N LEU A 120 -12.86 22.62 10.39
CA LEU A 120 -11.77 22.48 11.37
C LEU A 120 -11.99 21.36 12.40
N ASN A 121 -13.23 20.92 12.59
CA ASN A 121 -13.57 19.85 13.54
C ASN A 121 -13.70 18.46 12.89
N ASN A 122 -13.53 18.35 11.58
CA ASN A 122 -13.68 17.10 10.85
C ASN A 122 -12.43 16.75 10.04
N SER A 123 -12.22 15.44 9.84
CA SER A 123 -11.16 14.96 8.96
C SER A 123 -11.47 15.25 7.49
N ALA A 124 -10.42 15.30 6.66
CA ALA A 124 -10.57 15.36 5.20
C ALA A 124 -11.43 14.19 4.66
N TYR A 125 -11.33 13.02 5.30
CA TYR A 125 -12.15 11.85 4.99
C TYR A 125 -13.66 12.10 5.19
N THR A 126 -14.01 12.79 6.27
CA THR A 126 -15.40 13.09 6.63
C THR A 126 -15.95 14.22 5.76
N ILE A 127 -15.14 15.27 5.54
CA ILE A 127 -15.51 16.41 4.69
C ILE A 127 -15.82 15.92 3.27
N SER A 128 -14.96 15.09 2.68
CA SER A 128 -15.13 14.61 1.32
C SER A 128 -16.41 13.81 1.11
N ARG A 129 -16.75 12.98 2.11
CA ARG A 129 -17.97 12.15 2.13
C ARG A 129 -19.25 12.91 2.43
N SER A 130 -19.14 14.17 2.79
CA SER A 130 -20.29 15.04 3.05
C SER A 130 -20.67 15.89 1.83
N THR A 131 -20.00 15.70 0.69
CA THR A 131 -20.26 16.45 -0.55
C THR A 131 -21.32 15.77 -1.42
N SER A 132 -22.15 16.55 -2.12
CA SER A 132 -23.11 16.04 -3.12
C SER A 132 -22.41 15.21 -4.19
N LYS A 133 -21.24 15.68 -4.66
CA LYS A 133 -20.41 15.00 -5.66
C LYS A 133 -20.05 13.57 -5.23
N PHE A 134 -19.68 13.37 -3.96
CA PHE A 134 -19.38 12.06 -3.41
C PHE A 134 -20.63 11.14 -3.35
N HIS A 135 -21.74 11.66 -2.84
CA HIS A 135 -22.99 10.90 -2.75
C HIS A 135 -23.50 10.47 -4.12
N THR A 136 -23.46 11.37 -5.09
CA THR A 136 -23.86 11.09 -6.48
C THR A 136 -22.94 10.08 -7.13
N ALA A 137 -21.62 10.17 -6.93
CA ALA A 137 -20.68 9.17 -7.43
C ALA A 137 -20.95 7.78 -6.85
N THR A 138 -21.23 7.72 -5.53
CA THR A 138 -21.57 6.47 -4.82
C THR A 138 -22.87 5.86 -5.33
N HIS A 139 -23.89 6.69 -5.57
CA HIS A 139 -25.15 6.27 -6.19
C HIS A 139 -24.92 5.74 -7.61
N ASN A 140 -24.34 6.57 -8.48
CA ASN A 140 -24.13 6.26 -9.89
C ASN A 140 -23.32 4.97 -10.08
N ILE A 141 -22.21 4.76 -9.34
CA ILE A 141 -21.44 3.51 -9.47
C ILE A 141 -22.25 2.28 -9.04
N ASN A 142 -23.01 2.36 -7.95
CA ASN A 142 -23.81 1.24 -7.47
C ASN A 142 -24.96 0.91 -8.44
N THR A 143 -25.55 1.93 -9.07
CA THR A 143 -26.54 1.75 -10.13
C THR A 143 -25.90 1.11 -11.36
N PHE A 144 -24.81 1.71 -11.87
CA PHE A 144 -24.08 1.24 -13.05
C PHE A 144 -23.68 -0.23 -12.93
N LEU A 145 -23.11 -0.64 -11.80
CA LEU A 145 -22.68 -2.04 -11.62
C LEU A 145 -23.86 -3.03 -11.65
N LYS A 146 -25.05 -2.63 -11.22
CA LYS A 146 -26.24 -3.49 -11.19
C LYS A 146 -27.01 -3.51 -12.50
N THR A 147 -26.99 -2.42 -13.26
CA THR A 147 -27.80 -2.28 -14.48
C THR A 147 -26.99 -2.31 -15.77
N GLY A 148 -25.67 -2.04 -15.70
CA GLY A 148 -24.74 -2.05 -16.83
C GLY A 148 -25.32 -1.47 -18.13
N TYR A 149 -25.00 -2.12 -19.25
CA TYR A 149 -25.64 -1.88 -20.53
C TYR A 149 -26.84 -2.81 -20.70
N TYR A 150 -27.97 -2.27 -21.17
CA TYR A 150 -29.20 -3.01 -21.43
C TYR A 150 -29.79 -3.73 -20.20
N ASN A 151 -29.62 -3.18 -18.99
CA ASN A 151 -30.10 -3.76 -17.72
C ASN A 151 -29.45 -5.09 -17.31
N ASN A 152 -28.21 -5.36 -17.77
CA ASN A 152 -27.41 -6.48 -17.30
C ASN A 152 -26.35 -6.03 -16.29
N PRO A 153 -26.19 -6.71 -15.14
CA PRO A 153 -25.11 -6.41 -14.19
C PRO A 153 -23.74 -6.48 -14.86
N VAL A 154 -22.85 -5.58 -14.45
CA VAL A 154 -21.46 -5.57 -14.88
C VAL A 154 -20.74 -6.79 -14.31
N ASP A 155 -19.90 -7.44 -15.12
CA ASP A 155 -19.05 -8.53 -14.66
C ASP A 155 -17.68 -8.46 -15.34
N PHE A 156 -16.69 -7.95 -14.60
CA PHE A 156 -15.31 -7.80 -15.05
C PHE A 156 -14.55 -9.13 -15.15
N ARG A 157 -15.18 -10.27 -14.79
CA ARG A 157 -14.61 -11.61 -15.05
C ARG A 157 -14.71 -12.01 -16.53
N ASN A 158 -15.57 -11.33 -17.28
CA ASN A 158 -15.80 -11.60 -18.69
C ASN A 158 -14.72 -10.95 -19.56
N VAL A 159 -14.84 -11.10 -20.88
CA VAL A 159 -13.90 -10.47 -21.84
C VAL A 159 -13.88 -8.96 -21.61
N TYR A 160 -12.66 -8.40 -21.58
CA TYR A 160 -12.43 -6.97 -21.43
C TYR A 160 -13.28 -6.14 -22.41
N ASP A 161 -14.00 -5.16 -21.86
CA ASP A 161 -14.82 -4.21 -22.59
C ASP A 161 -14.41 -2.78 -22.22
N GLN A 162 -13.88 -2.04 -23.19
CA GLN A 162 -13.32 -0.70 -22.97
C GLN A 162 -14.39 0.32 -22.55
N GLU A 163 -15.63 0.19 -23.03
CA GLU A 163 -16.70 1.14 -22.69
C GLU A 163 -17.15 0.98 -21.22
N THR A 164 -17.31 -0.27 -20.78
CA THR A 164 -17.62 -0.62 -19.38
C THR A 164 -16.53 -0.17 -18.42
N ASP A 165 -15.27 -0.43 -18.79
CA ASP A 165 -14.10 -0.03 -18.02
C ASP A 165 -13.96 1.50 -17.91
N ASN A 166 -14.11 2.24 -19.01
CA ASN A 166 -14.10 3.71 -18.98
C ASN A 166 -15.22 4.28 -18.09
N ARG A 167 -16.45 3.77 -18.22
CA ARG A 167 -17.58 4.24 -17.39
C ARG A 167 -17.41 3.93 -15.90
N PHE A 168 -16.80 2.80 -15.58
CA PHE A 168 -16.44 2.49 -14.21
C PHE A 168 -15.55 3.60 -13.62
N TRP A 169 -14.47 3.97 -14.32
CA TRP A 169 -13.55 5.01 -13.87
C TRP A 169 -14.19 6.40 -13.81
N GLU A 170 -15.12 6.72 -14.72
CA GLU A 170 -15.89 7.97 -14.67
C GLU A 170 -16.69 8.14 -13.37
N HIS A 171 -17.19 7.05 -12.79
CA HIS A 171 -17.91 7.08 -11.52
C HIS A 171 -16.97 7.00 -10.31
N ILE A 172 -15.87 6.24 -10.41
CA ILE A 172 -14.89 6.11 -9.31
C ILE A 172 -14.12 7.41 -9.05
N LYS A 173 -13.85 8.24 -10.06
CA LYS A 173 -13.05 9.49 -9.93
C LYS A 173 -13.55 10.48 -8.87
N ASN A 174 -14.82 10.39 -8.48
CA ASN A 174 -15.44 11.26 -7.48
C ASN A 174 -15.72 10.54 -6.15
N ARG A 175 -15.55 9.21 -6.11
CA ARG A 175 -15.68 8.38 -4.91
C ARG A 175 -14.32 8.18 -4.25
N GLY A 176 -13.29 7.82 -5.02
CA GLY A 176 -11.91 7.65 -4.55
C GLY A 176 -11.58 6.29 -3.93
N TRP A 177 -12.51 5.33 -3.95
CA TRP A 177 -12.22 3.95 -3.58
C TRP A 177 -13.17 2.95 -4.25
N TYR A 178 -12.69 1.71 -4.38
CA TYR A 178 -13.41 0.55 -4.89
C TYR A 178 -12.87 -0.73 -4.24
N GLY A 179 -13.34 -1.91 -4.65
CA GLY A 179 -12.85 -3.21 -4.17
C GLY A 179 -13.88 -4.02 -3.39
N ASP A 180 -14.78 -3.33 -2.68
CA ASP A 180 -15.85 -3.91 -1.86
C ASP A 180 -17.24 -3.55 -2.40
N LEU A 181 -17.34 -3.22 -3.69
CA LEU A 181 -18.62 -2.92 -4.34
C LEU A 181 -19.37 -4.21 -4.60
N GLY A 182 -20.56 -4.37 -4.01
CA GLY A 182 -21.36 -5.60 -4.11
C GLY A 182 -21.96 -5.99 -2.75
N LEU A 183 -23.04 -6.76 -2.76
CA LEU A 183 -23.73 -7.19 -1.53
C LEU A 183 -23.13 -8.47 -0.94
N ASP A 184 -22.60 -9.34 -1.79
CA ASP A 184 -22.02 -10.63 -1.43
C ASP A 184 -20.66 -10.86 -2.11
N ASP A 185 -20.00 -11.96 -1.77
CA ASP A 185 -18.65 -12.29 -2.26
C ASP A 185 -18.60 -12.54 -3.78
N GLU A 186 -19.69 -13.03 -4.38
CA GLU A 186 -19.80 -13.25 -5.82
C GLU A 186 -19.91 -11.91 -6.56
N GLN A 187 -20.78 -11.01 -6.11
CA GLN A 187 -20.92 -9.65 -6.64
C GLN A 187 -19.65 -8.83 -6.44
N LYS A 188 -19.02 -8.88 -5.27
CA LYS A 188 -17.75 -8.17 -5.01
C LYS A 188 -16.65 -8.60 -5.97
N THR A 189 -16.59 -9.89 -6.28
CA THR A 189 -15.63 -10.42 -7.25
C THR A 189 -15.99 -10.00 -8.69
N ALA A 190 -17.27 -10.10 -9.08
CA ALA A 190 -17.74 -9.73 -10.41
C ALA A 190 -17.57 -8.22 -10.70
N PHE A 191 -17.83 -7.36 -9.73
CA PHE A 191 -17.75 -5.91 -9.86
C PHE A 191 -16.35 -5.34 -9.69
N TYR A 192 -15.35 -6.18 -9.39
CA TYR A 192 -13.97 -5.74 -9.23
C TYR A 192 -13.31 -5.52 -10.58
N ASN A 193 -12.95 -4.27 -10.87
CA ASN A 193 -12.11 -3.93 -11.99
C ASN A 193 -10.63 -4.00 -11.56
N ASP A 194 -9.86 -4.90 -12.18
CA ASP A 194 -8.44 -5.07 -11.89
C ASP A 194 -7.53 -4.10 -12.67
N HIS A 195 -8.09 -3.29 -13.56
CA HIS A 195 -7.35 -2.23 -14.24
C HIS A 195 -7.08 -1.03 -13.32
N LEU A 196 -6.27 -0.09 -13.81
CA LEU A 196 -6.07 1.23 -13.19
C LEU A 196 -6.10 2.31 -14.26
N SER A 197 -6.87 3.36 -14.03
CA SER A 197 -6.92 4.55 -14.91
C SER A 197 -6.61 5.81 -14.13
N ILE A 198 -5.62 6.59 -14.60
CA ILE A 198 -5.30 7.90 -14.02
C ILE A 198 -6.53 8.83 -14.04
N ASN A 199 -7.36 8.76 -15.08
CA ASN A 199 -8.60 9.54 -15.21
C ASN A 199 -9.68 9.12 -14.21
N GLY A 200 -9.56 7.92 -13.64
CA GLY A 200 -10.41 7.38 -12.60
C GLY A 200 -9.96 7.69 -11.17
N MET A 201 -8.82 8.37 -11.00
CA MET A 201 -8.29 8.75 -9.69
C MET A 201 -8.88 10.08 -9.23
N VAL A 202 -9.16 10.20 -7.93
CA VAL A 202 -9.61 11.46 -7.33
C VAL A 202 -8.48 12.49 -7.42
N GLU A 203 -8.87 13.72 -7.74
CA GLU A 203 -8.00 14.90 -7.72
C GLU A 203 -8.44 15.89 -6.64
N GLN A 204 -7.45 16.53 -6.01
CA GLN A 204 -7.66 17.62 -5.07
C GLN A 204 -8.28 18.83 -5.78
N GLN A 205 -9.22 19.48 -5.10
CA GLN A 205 -9.88 20.69 -5.59
C GLN A 205 -9.30 21.92 -4.90
N TYR A 206 -9.15 22.99 -5.67
CA TYR A 206 -8.54 24.24 -5.23
C TYR A 206 -9.38 25.43 -5.70
N LEU A 207 -9.16 26.59 -5.09
CA LEU A 207 -9.68 27.85 -5.62
C LEU A 207 -9.11 28.15 -7.00
N ASP A 208 -9.86 28.92 -7.79
CA ASP A 208 -9.40 29.48 -9.05
C ASP A 208 -8.21 30.41 -8.86
N LYS A 209 -7.36 30.49 -9.89
CA LYS A 209 -6.18 31.38 -9.91
C LYS A 209 -6.55 32.80 -10.36
N PHE A 210 -5.73 33.77 -9.99
CA PHE A 210 -5.86 35.17 -10.42
C PHE A 210 -4.57 35.69 -11.06
N ASN A 211 -4.72 36.68 -11.94
CA ASN A 211 -3.61 37.35 -12.61
C ASN A 211 -3.13 38.57 -11.82
N LYS A 212 -1.88 39.00 -12.07
CA LYS A 212 -1.31 40.20 -11.43
C LYS A 212 -2.10 41.49 -11.71
N SER A 213 -2.82 41.58 -12.83
CA SER A 213 -3.67 42.75 -13.11
C SER A 213 -4.85 42.87 -12.13
N GLU A 214 -5.34 41.76 -11.58
CA GLU A 214 -6.49 41.71 -10.67
C GLU A 214 -6.15 42.27 -9.27
N ILE A 215 -4.86 42.40 -8.93
CA ILE A 215 -4.39 42.89 -7.63
C ILE A 215 -3.96 44.36 -7.61
N ASN A 216 -3.83 45.02 -8.78
CA ASN A 216 -3.23 46.36 -8.88
C ASN A 216 -3.96 47.47 -8.10
N SER A 217 -5.26 47.29 -7.82
CA SER A 217 -6.08 48.24 -7.04
C SER A 217 -6.70 47.58 -5.79
N SER A 218 -6.10 46.49 -5.31
CA SER A 218 -6.59 45.77 -4.15
C SER A 218 -6.21 46.46 -2.83
N THR A 219 -7.06 46.32 -1.82
CA THR A 219 -6.77 46.71 -0.44
C THR A 219 -5.97 45.60 0.24
N ASP A 220 -4.91 45.94 0.96
CA ASP A 220 -4.14 44.95 1.72
C ASP A 220 -5.00 44.29 2.79
N LEU A 221 -4.94 42.96 2.82
CA LEU A 221 -5.54 42.12 3.84
C LEU A 221 -4.45 41.74 4.85
N ASN A 222 -4.73 41.96 6.14
CA ASN A 222 -3.81 41.66 7.22
C ASN A 222 -4.41 40.59 8.15
N PHE A 223 -4.30 39.34 7.72
CA PHE A 223 -4.76 38.17 8.46
C PHE A 223 -3.57 37.28 8.87
N ASN A 224 -3.60 36.78 10.11
CA ASN A 224 -2.61 35.83 10.60
C ASN A 224 -3.06 34.39 10.33
N PHE A 225 -2.42 33.74 9.36
CA PHE A 225 -2.79 32.39 8.93
C PHE A 225 -2.30 31.26 9.85
N ASN A 226 -1.44 31.52 10.84
CA ASN A 226 -0.78 30.44 11.59
C ASN A 226 -1.76 29.50 12.30
N GLU A 227 -2.79 30.04 12.96
CA GLU A 227 -3.79 29.21 13.65
C GLU A 227 -4.62 28.39 12.64
N LEU A 228 -5.06 29.03 11.55
CA LEU A 228 -5.84 28.38 10.49
C LEU A 228 -5.06 27.22 9.86
N ILE A 229 -3.79 27.44 9.51
CA ILE A 229 -2.90 26.40 8.94
C ILE A 229 -2.76 25.25 9.95
N SER A 230 -2.50 25.55 11.23
CA SER A 230 -2.25 24.51 12.23
C SER A 230 -3.43 23.55 12.45
N LYS A 231 -4.65 24.03 12.18
CA LYS A 231 -5.90 23.27 12.32
C LYS A 231 -6.47 22.79 10.97
N ASN A 232 -5.79 23.07 9.86
CA ASN A 232 -6.29 22.72 8.53
C ASN A 232 -6.33 21.18 8.37
N PRO A 233 -7.51 20.57 8.15
CA PRO A 233 -7.65 19.12 8.01
C PRO A 233 -6.92 18.57 6.77
N PHE A 234 -6.68 19.41 5.75
CA PHE A 234 -6.05 19.01 4.50
C PHE A 234 -4.51 19.04 4.56
N GLY A 235 -3.90 19.73 5.52
CA GLY A 235 -2.45 19.81 5.67
C GLY A 235 -1.89 21.22 5.77
N TYR A 236 -0.56 21.32 5.70
CA TYR A 236 0.18 22.55 5.99
C TYR A 236 0.82 23.21 4.76
N LEU A 237 0.52 22.74 3.55
CA LEU A 237 0.98 23.34 2.30
C LEU A 237 0.13 24.55 1.90
N PRO A 238 0.67 25.48 1.09
CA PRO A 238 -0.10 26.50 0.38
C PRO A 238 -1.33 25.96 -0.35
N SER A 239 -1.19 24.88 -1.12
CA SER A 239 -2.30 24.24 -1.83
C SER A 239 -3.39 23.71 -0.90
N ASN A 240 -3.03 23.18 0.28
CA ASN A 240 -4.01 22.74 1.27
C ASN A 240 -4.81 23.90 1.85
N LEU A 241 -4.24 25.12 1.89
CA LEU A 241 -4.96 26.33 2.27
C LEU A 241 -5.99 26.71 1.21
N SER A 242 -5.60 26.65 -0.07
CA SER A 242 -6.53 26.83 -1.18
C SER A 242 -7.68 25.82 -1.12
N GLN A 243 -7.37 24.55 -0.87
CA GLN A 243 -8.36 23.49 -0.70
C GLN A 243 -9.31 23.75 0.49
N LEU A 244 -8.80 24.25 1.62
CA LEU A 244 -9.66 24.62 2.76
C LEU A 244 -10.67 25.69 2.37
N PHE A 245 -10.23 26.76 1.70
CA PHE A 245 -11.10 27.85 1.28
C PHE A 245 -12.07 27.46 0.16
N TYR A 246 -11.66 26.53 -0.71
CA TYR A 246 -12.54 25.97 -1.73
C TYR A 246 -13.80 25.35 -1.13
N TYR A 247 -13.67 24.62 -0.02
CA TYR A 247 -14.80 24.01 0.66
C TYR A 247 -15.56 24.97 1.59
N MET A 248 -14.97 26.09 1.98
CA MET A 248 -15.51 27.01 2.98
C MET A 248 -16.61 27.91 2.42
N ASP A 249 -17.74 28.02 3.13
CA ASP A 249 -18.84 28.90 2.74
C ASP A 249 -18.47 30.39 2.87
N PHE A 250 -19.08 31.22 2.02
CA PHE A 250 -18.81 32.66 2.01
C PHE A 250 -19.16 33.37 3.33
N LYS A 251 -20.11 32.83 4.11
CA LYS A 251 -20.47 33.38 5.43
C LYS A 251 -19.31 33.26 6.41
N SER A 252 -18.65 32.11 6.41
CA SER A 252 -17.49 31.82 7.26
C SER A 252 -16.27 32.61 6.81
N ILE A 253 -16.02 32.71 5.49
CA ILE A 253 -14.96 33.55 4.93
C ILE A 253 -15.16 35.02 5.34
N SER A 254 -16.40 35.53 5.20
CA SER A 254 -16.74 36.91 5.59
C SER A 254 -16.47 37.18 7.08
N LYS A 255 -16.84 36.22 7.95
CA LYS A 255 -16.58 36.30 9.40
C LYS A 255 -15.08 36.22 9.72
N LEU A 256 -14.35 35.35 9.03
CA LEU A 256 -12.92 35.12 9.25
C LEU A 256 -12.09 36.37 8.95
N PHE A 257 -12.33 37.00 7.81
CA PHE A 257 -11.59 38.18 7.36
C PHE A 257 -12.21 39.51 7.81
N LYS A 258 -13.37 39.48 8.46
CA LYS A 258 -14.15 40.67 8.85
C LYS A 258 -14.50 41.56 7.65
N ILE A 259 -14.88 40.93 6.53
CA ILE A 259 -15.27 41.60 5.28
C ILE A 259 -16.68 41.13 4.92
N SER A 260 -17.61 42.07 4.76
CA SER A 260 -18.99 41.77 4.35
C SER A 260 -19.12 41.60 2.83
N ASN A 261 -20.12 40.82 2.41
CA ASN A 261 -20.55 40.70 1.00
C ASN A 261 -19.44 40.21 0.05
N ILE A 262 -18.66 39.21 0.48
CA ILE A 262 -17.71 38.51 -0.40
C ILE A 262 -18.48 37.77 -1.49
N LYS A 263 -18.11 38.02 -2.74
CA LYS A 263 -18.71 37.41 -3.94
C LYS A 263 -17.83 36.33 -4.55
N ASP A 264 -16.52 36.49 -4.44
CA ASP A 264 -15.55 35.62 -5.08
C ASP A 264 -14.26 35.56 -4.25
N ILE A 265 -13.57 34.43 -4.36
CA ILE A 265 -12.33 34.12 -3.66
C ILE A 265 -11.44 33.30 -4.60
N LYS A 266 -10.20 33.77 -4.77
CA LYS A 266 -9.20 33.15 -5.64
C LYS A 266 -7.89 32.98 -4.89
N ALA A 267 -7.06 32.03 -5.31
CA ALA A 267 -5.75 31.81 -4.72
C ALA A 267 -4.68 31.43 -5.75
N ASN A 268 -3.47 31.94 -5.54
CA ASN A 268 -2.26 31.45 -6.18
C ASN A 268 -1.39 30.78 -5.11
N PHE A 269 -0.74 29.67 -5.45
CA PHE A 269 0.07 28.93 -4.50
C PHE A 269 1.27 28.26 -5.17
N ASP A 270 2.34 28.11 -4.39
CA ASP A 270 3.55 27.39 -4.77
C ASP A 270 4.04 26.56 -3.58
N ASP A 271 3.74 25.27 -3.61
CA ASP A 271 4.13 24.33 -2.55
C ASP A 271 5.64 24.05 -2.52
N LYS A 272 6.36 24.27 -3.62
CA LYS A 272 7.82 24.05 -3.68
C LYS A 272 8.55 25.13 -2.88
N ASN A 273 8.08 26.36 -3.01
CA ASN A 273 8.65 27.52 -2.33
C ASN A 273 7.96 27.84 -0.99
N GLY A 274 6.76 27.31 -0.76
CA GLY A 274 5.97 27.58 0.43
C GLY A 274 5.36 28.98 0.40
N GLU A 275 4.78 29.37 -0.73
CA GLU A 275 4.15 30.68 -0.96
C GLU A 275 2.65 30.54 -1.22
N PHE A 276 1.85 31.41 -0.63
CA PHE A 276 0.40 31.47 -0.82
C PHE A 276 -0.07 32.91 -0.99
N GLU A 277 -0.97 33.14 -1.93
CA GLU A 277 -1.61 34.43 -2.16
C GLU A 277 -3.12 34.24 -2.27
N ILE A 278 -3.88 35.14 -1.63
CA ILE A 278 -5.35 35.12 -1.63
C ILE A 278 -5.91 36.45 -2.12
N LEU A 279 -6.98 36.37 -2.91
CA LEU A 279 -7.74 37.51 -3.41
C LEU A 279 -9.21 37.32 -3.05
N LEU A 280 -9.79 38.29 -2.32
CA LEU A 280 -11.21 38.34 -2.00
C LEU A 280 -11.87 39.50 -2.75
N THR A 281 -12.97 39.22 -3.44
CA THR A 281 -13.70 40.24 -4.21
C THR A 281 -15.04 40.53 -3.56
N THR A 282 -15.32 41.82 -3.37
CA THR A 282 -16.65 42.31 -2.94
C THR A 282 -17.31 43.08 -4.09
N ASN A 283 -18.48 43.68 -3.85
CA ASN A 283 -19.11 44.58 -4.82
C ASN A 283 -18.25 45.79 -5.17
N ASP A 284 -17.48 46.28 -4.20
CA ASP A 284 -16.89 47.62 -4.26
C ASP A 284 -15.38 47.58 -4.52
N LYS A 285 -14.72 46.53 -4.05
CA LYS A 285 -13.25 46.40 -4.11
C LYS A 285 -12.74 44.98 -3.90
N ASN A 286 -11.48 44.81 -4.25
CA ASN A 286 -10.68 43.60 -4.02
C ASN A 286 -9.83 43.74 -2.76
N TYR A 287 -9.57 42.63 -2.09
CA TYR A 287 -8.66 42.52 -0.95
C TYR A 287 -7.61 41.44 -1.21
N TYR A 288 -6.34 41.70 -0.87
CA TYR A 288 -5.23 40.82 -1.23
C TYR A 288 -4.25 40.62 -0.07
N GLN A 289 -3.74 39.40 0.09
CA GLN A 289 -2.58 39.13 0.95
C GLN A 289 -1.69 38.05 0.35
N LYS A 290 -0.38 38.25 0.46
CA LYS A 290 0.65 37.25 0.22
C LYS A 290 1.30 36.82 1.53
N ILE A 291 1.50 35.51 1.70
CA ILE A 291 2.24 34.91 2.80
C ILE A 291 3.29 33.93 2.27
N ASP A 292 4.34 33.72 3.07
CA ASP A 292 5.38 32.74 2.82
C ASP A 292 5.87 32.11 4.14
N LYS A 293 6.82 31.18 4.07
CA LYS A 293 7.41 30.56 5.25
C LYS A 293 8.16 31.53 6.19
N ASN A 294 8.61 32.68 5.68
CA ASN A 294 9.40 33.64 6.44
C ASN A 294 8.51 34.47 7.35
N ASN A 295 7.29 34.76 6.92
CA ASN A 295 6.28 35.50 7.70
C ASN A 295 5.22 34.59 8.36
N THR A 296 5.10 33.33 7.93
CA THR A 296 4.12 32.36 8.46
C THR A 296 4.76 31.01 8.77
N ASN A 297 5.18 30.80 10.02
CA ASN A 297 5.99 29.65 10.43
C ASN A 297 5.29 28.28 10.37
N LYS A 298 3.94 28.26 10.36
CA LYS A 298 3.16 27.02 10.22
C LYS A 298 3.05 26.55 8.78
N LEU A 299 3.29 27.43 7.80
CA LEU A 299 3.30 27.07 6.38
C LEU A 299 4.51 26.20 6.06
N LYS A 300 4.31 25.18 5.23
CA LYS A 300 5.36 24.22 4.84
C LYS A 300 5.57 24.21 3.34
N LYS A 301 6.73 23.72 2.93
CA LYS A 301 7.06 23.42 1.54
C LYS A 301 7.33 21.93 1.34
N ASP A 302 7.30 21.47 0.09
CA ASP A 302 7.52 20.06 -0.26
C ASP A 302 8.78 19.46 0.39
N LEU A 303 9.88 20.22 0.42
CA LEU A 303 11.17 19.77 0.95
C LEU A 303 11.13 19.48 2.46
N ASP A 304 10.23 20.10 3.22
CA ASP A 304 10.09 19.85 4.66
C ASP A 304 9.58 18.42 4.92
N TYR A 305 8.68 17.92 4.05
CA TYR A 305 8.14 16.56 4.12
C TYR A 305 9.18 15.52 3.70
N TYR A 306 9.94 15.81 2.64
CA TYR A 306 11.04 14.93 2.21
C TYR A 306 12.14 14.84 3.27
N GLN A 307 12.50 15.96 3.91
CA GLN A 307 13.45 15.97 5.02
C GLN A 307 12.94 15.12 6.17
N TYR A 308 11.65 15.23 6.52
CA TYR A 308 11.04 14.46 7.58
C TYR A 308 11.15 12.93 7.34
N ILE A 309 10.95 12.49 6.09
CA ILE A 309 11.12 11.08 5.70
C ILE A 309 12.60 10.68 5.73
N TYR A 310 13.46 11.48 5.12
CA TYR A 310 14.89 11.25 5.02
C TYR A 310 15.56 11.08 6.39
N ASP A 311 15.17 11.90 7.37
CA ASP A 311 15.76 11.84 8.70
C ASP A 311 15.50 10.50 9.42
N ARG A 312 14.41 9.82 9.05
CA ARG A 312 13.88 8.61 9.73
C ARG A 312 14.10 7.32 8.95
N SER A 313 14.65 7.40 7.75
CA SER A 313 14.78 6.26 6.84
C SER A 313 16.23 6.00 6.45
N PHE A 314 16.50 4.75 6.08
CA PHE A 314 17.75 4.29 5.52
C PHE A 314 17.48 3.05 4.66
N SER A 315 18.47 2.61 3.90
CA SER A 315 18.39 1.33 3.16
C SER A 315 19.06 0.22 3.98
N ILE A 316 18.43 -0.95 4.02
CA ILE A 316 19.04 -2.19 4.52
C ILE A 316 19.45 -3.07 3.33
N LEU A 317 20.54 -3.80 3.49
CA LEU A 317 21.10 -4.73 2.51
C LEU A 317 21.51 -6.01 3.22
N ILE A 318 20.94 -7.13 2.77
CA ILE A 318 21.09 -8.45 3.37
C ILE A 318 21.67 -9.38 2.32
N TRP A 319 22.90 -9.84 2.52
CA TRP A 319 23.57 -10.78 1.63
C TRP A 319 23.49 -12.19 2.21
N PHE A 320 23.17 -13.17 1.38
CA PHE A 320 22.99 -14.55 1.80
C PHE A 320 23.29 -15.53 0.67
N ASN A 321 23.62 -16.76 1.04
CA ASN A 321 23.68 -17.87 0.10
C ASN A 321 22.31 -18.57 0.04
N ARG A 322 21.88 -18.90 -1.17
CA ARG A 322 20.64 -19.67 -1.39
C ARG A 322 20.82 -20.76 -2.43
N TRP A 323 19.91 -21.72 -2.41
CA TRP A 323 19.81 -22.73 -3.46
C TRP A 323 19.10 -22.15 -4.70
N LYS A 324 19.73 -22.28 -5.87
CA LYS A 324 19.14 -21.87 -7.15
C LYS A 324 18.79 -23.12 -7.95
N ARG A 325 17.52 -23.22 -8.33
CA ARG A 325 17.05 -24.19 -9.32
C ARG A 325 16.94 -23.56 -10.68
N ASP A 326 17.48 -24.24 -11.69
CA ASP A 326 17.21 -23.82 -13.07
C ASP A 326 15.77 -24.19 -13.44
N LYS A 327 14.95 -23.18 -13.73
CA LYS A 327 13.52 -23.38 -14.02
C LYS A 327 13.27 -24.25 -15.27
N PHE A 328 14.27 -24.40 -16.13
CA PHE A 328 14.17 -25.16 -17.39
C PHE A 328 15.06 -26.42 -17.38
N GLY A 329 15.77 -26.69 -16.28
CA GLY A 329 16.74 -27.79 -16.18
C GLY A 329 17.95 -27.65 -17.12
N LEU A 330 18.25 -26.45 -17.60
CA LEU A 330 19.35 -26.17 -18.53
C LEU A 330 20.70 -26.01 -17.83
N GLN A 331 20.68 -25.71 -16.52
CA GLN A 331 21.87 -25.58 -15.68
C GLN A 331 21.72 -26.50 -14.47
N GLU A 332 22.85 -26.95 -13.92
CA GLU A 332 22.82 -27.69 -12.67
C GLU A 332 22.35 -26.79 -11.53
N ASP A 333 21.54 -27.37 -10.64
CA ASP A 333 21.18 -26.71 -9.38
C ASP A 333 22.46 -26.41 -8.57
N GLU A 334 22.57 -25.20 -8.05
CA GLU A 334 23.77 -24.75 -7.34
C GLU A 334 23.44 -23.84 -6.14
N ILE A 335 24.41 -23.69 -5.23
CA ILE A 335 24.39 -22.61 -4.24
C ILE A 335 24.89 -21.33 -4.90
N THR A 336 24.13 -20.26 -4.78
CA THR A 336 24.50 -18.95 -5.32
C THR A 336 24.45 -17.87 -4.25
N LYS A 337 25.28 -16.84 -4.44
CA LYS A 337 25.29 -15.62 -3.63
C LYS A 337 24.19 -14.69 -4.13
N ASP A 338 23.33 -14.26 -3.22
CA ASP A 338 22.24 -13.34 -3.53
C ASP A 338 22.14 -12.25 -2.46
N PHE A 339 21.27 -11.26 -2.70
CA PHE A 339 20.97 -10.22 -1.73
C PHE A 339 19.55 -9.72 -1.82
N LYS A 340 19.07 -9.17 -0.70
CA LYS A 340 17.86 -8.34 -0.65
C LYS A 340 18.21 -6.95 -0.15
N SER A 341 17.54 -5.95 -0.70
CA SER A 341 17.69 -4.57 -0.27
C SER A 341 16.38 -3.82 -0.35
N GLY A 342 16.22 -2.83 0.52
CA GLY A 342 15.05 -1.96 0.48
C GLY A 342 15.10 -0.90 1.57
N THR A 343 14.13 -0.01 1.53
CA THR A 343 14.00 1.07 2.51
C THR A 343 13.43 0.52 3.81
N VAL A 344 13.98 1.02 4.91
CA VAL A 344 13.47 0.79 6.27
C VAL A 344 13.38 2.14 6.98
N TRP A 345 12.49 2.24 7.95
CA TRP A 345 12.33 3.45 8.74
C TRP A 345 11.96 3.14 10.19
N VAL A 346 12.32 4.04 11.10
CA VAL A 346 12.21 3.79 12.54
C VAL A 346 10.83 4.18 13.05
N LEU A 347 10.12 3.19 13.56
CA LEU A 347 8.81 3.36 14.17
C LEU A 347 8.90 3.93 15.59
N ASP A 348 9.73 3.30 16.41
CA ASP A 348 9.86 3.50 17.85
C ASP A 348 11.11 2.75 18.34
N ARG A 349 11.43 2.87 19.64
CA ARG A 349 12.48 2.11 20.31
C ARG A 349 11.91 1.36 21.51
N VAL A 350 12.38 0.12 21.71
CA VAL A 350 12.07 -0.69 22.89
C VAL A 350 12.94 -0.22 24.05
N LEU A 351 12.33 -0.04 25.22
CA LEU A 351 13.03 0.30 26.45
C LEU A 351 13.57 -0.98 27.10
N ASN A 352 14.87 -1.24 26.95
CA ASN A 352 15.51 -2.44 27.49
C ASN A 352 16.83 -2.08 28.19
N LYS A 353 16.76 -1.89 29.52
CA LYS A 353 17.91 -1.50 30.34
C LYS A 353 19.06 -2.51 30.29
N GLU A 354 18.77 -3.80 30.14
CA GLU A 354 19.81 -4.83 30.09
C GLU A 354 20.64 -4.69 28.82
N LEU A 355 19.99 -4.54 27.66
CA LEU A 355 20.67 -4.30 26.38
C LEU A 355 21.38 -2.94 26.36
N GLU A 356 20.75 -1.91 26.92
CA GLU A 356 21.34 -0.57 27.00
C GLU A 356 22.63 -0.55 27.82
N ASN A 357 22.68 -1.30 28.92
CA ASN A 357 23.89 -1.47 29.74
C ASN A 357 24.99 -2.24 29.00
N LYS A 358 24.60 -3.14 28.08
CA LYS A 358 25.53 -3.85 27.17
C LYS A 358 25.94 -3.01 25.95
N GLY A 359 25.53 -1.75 25.87
CA GLY A 359 25.91 -0.85 24.78
C GLY A 359 25.06 -0.97 23.51
N TYR A 360 23.82 -1.45 23.63
CA TYR A 360 22.90 -1.61 22.51
C TYR A 360 21.63 -0.75 22.65
N TYR A 361 21.04 -0.39 21.51
CA TYR A 361 19.64 0.02 21.41
C TYR A 361 18.85 -1.06 20.66
N GLU A 362 17.56 -1.24 21.00
CA GLU A 362 16.65 -2.13 20.29
C GLU A 362 15.57 -1.31 19.57
N LEU A 363 15.65 -1.26 18.24
CA LEU A 363 14.79 -0.45 17.39
C LEU A 363 13.63 -1.27 16.83
N LEU A 364 12.47 -0.64 16.73
CA LEU A 364 11.34 -1.14 15.94
C LEU A 364 11.41 -0.47 14.56
N LEU A 365 11.64 -1.26 13.52
CA LEU A 365 11.85 -0.80 12.14
C LEU A 365 10.74 -1.33 11.25
N ALA A 366 10.13 -0.50 10.43
CA ALA A 366 9.14 -0.94 9.45
C ALA A 366 9.75 -1.09 8.06
N THR A 367 9.31 -2.13 7.35
CA THR A 367 9.60 -2.35 5.92
C THR A 367 8.55 -3.30 5.31
N ASN A 368 8.70 -3.66 4.03
CA ASN A 368 7.86 -4.69 3.40
C ASN A 368 8.37 -6.09 3.76
N ILE A 369 7.47 -7.08 3.74
CA ILE A 369 7.85 -8.48 3.94
C ILE A 369 8.86 -8.91 2.88
N HIS A 370 8.64 -8.56 1.60
CA HIS A 370 9.53 -8.99 0.53
C HIS A 370 10.96 -8.41 0.65
N VAL A 371 11.14 -7.26 1.32
CA VAL A 371 12.46 -6.69 1.61
C VAL A 371 13.21 -7.53 2.65
N PHE A 372 12.50 -8.08 3.64
CA PHE A 372 13.07 -8.92 4.70
C PHE A 372 12.71 -10.41 4.55
N SER A 373 12.38 -10.86 3.33
CA SER A 373 11.95 -12.24 3.11
C SER A 373 13.15 -13.16 2.94
N LEU A 374 13.43 -13.96 3.96
CA LEU A 374 14.56 -14.90 4.00
C LEU A 374 14.17 -16.34 3.65
N ALA A 375 12.91 -16.58 3.25
CA ALA A 375 12.40 -17.92 2.96
C ALA A 375 13.17 -18.59 1.81
N GLU A 376 13.47 -17.86 0.73
CA GLU A 376 14.23 -18.41 -0.42
C GLU A 376 15.66 -18.84 -0.03
N ALA A 377 16.20 -18.31 1.07
CA ALA A 377 17.49 -18.75 1.57
C ALA A 377 17.33 -19.93 2.53
N PHE A 378 16.52 -19.75 3.58
CA PHE A 378 16.52 -20.63 4.75
C PHE A 378 15.41 -21.69 4.77
N ASP A 379 14.42 -21.64 3.87
CA ASP A 379 13.39 -22.68 3.75
C ASP A 379 13.81 -23.76 2.76
N LYS A 380 14.45 -24.81 3.29
CA LYS A 380 14.86 -25.99 2.51
C LYS A 380 13.67 -26.67 1.81
N SER A 381 12.46 -26.56 2.35
CA SER A 381 11.27 -27.26 1.86
C SER A 381 10.72 -26.71 0.54
N ILE A 382 11.11 -25.49 0.17
CA ILE A 382 10.85 -24.92 -1.17
C ILE A 382 11.56 -25.75 -2.25
N TYR A 383 12.69 -26.36 -1.90
CA TYR A 383 13.51 -27.15 -2.80
C TYR A 383 13.26 -28.64 -2.58
N PHE A 384 13.45 -29.16 -1.39
CA PHE A 384 13.47 -30.59 -1.15
C PHE A 384 12.31 -31.04 -0.27
N GLU A 385 11.65 -32.14 -0.64
CA GLU A 385 10.70 -32.79 0.25
C GLU A 385 11.38 -33.24 1.56
N LYS A 386 10.59 -33.38 2.62
CA LYS A 386 11.07 -33.92 3.89
C LYS A 386 11.63 -35.33 3.66
N ASN A 387 12.85 -35.59 4.13
CA ASN A 387 13.58 -36.85 3.92
C ASN A 387 13.89 -37.16 2.45
N SER A 388 13.98 -36.15 1.58
CA SER A 388 14.39 -36.33 0.18
C SER A 388 15.74 -37.06 0.09
N LYS A 389 15.79 -38.12 -0.72
CA LYS A 389 17.03 -38.84 -1.08
C LYS A 389 17.75 -38.21 -2.27
N HIS A 390 17.34 -37.01 -2.69
CA HIS A 390 18.00 -36.32 -3.78
C HIS A 390 19.46 -36.05 -3.40
N LYS A 391 20.40 -36.36 -4.29
CA LYS A 391 21.85 -36.24 -4.02
C LYS A 391 22.29 -34.86 -3.52
N PHE A 392 21.53 -33.82 -3.84
CA PHE A 392 21.79 -32.44 -3.45
C PHE A 392 21.04 -31.97 -2.20
N ALA A 393 20.13 -32.77 -1.66
CA ALA A 393 19.40 -32.41 -0.46
C ALA A 393 20.36 -32.27 0.74
N ASP A 394 21.38 -33.13 0.83
CA ASP A 394 22.39 -33.09 1.89
C ASP A 394 23.41 -31.97 1.70
N SER A 395 23.60 -31.49 0.47
CA SER A 395 24.49 -30.35 0.17
C SER A 395 23.81 -28.98 0.28
N TRP A 396 22.51 -28.93 0.56
CA TRP A 396 21.83 -27.65 0.77
C TRP A 396 22.42 -26.93 1.98
N LYS A 397 22.80 -25.66 1.78
CA LYS A 397 23.31 -24.79 2.84
C LYS A 397 22.79 -23.38 2.62
N ALA A 398 22.35 -22.74 3.69
CA ALA A 398 22.03 -21.32 3.74
C ALA A 398 22.86 -20.67 4.85
N ASP A 399 23.37 -19.48 4.58
CA ASP A 399 24.12 -18.67 5.53
C ASP A 399 24.18 -17.21 5.03
N PHE A 400 24.64 -16.31 5.91
CA PHE A 400 24.88 -14.91 5.58
C PHE A 400 26.34 -14.69 5.20
N PHE A 401 26.59 -13.61 4.47
CA PHE A 401 27.94 -13.06 4.28
C PHE A 401 27.85 -11.53 4.23
N ASP A 402 28.99 -10.84 4.24
CA ASP A 402 29.07 -9.44 3.83
C ASP A 402 30.43 -9.19 3.14
N TYR A 403 30.75 -7.95 2.76
CA TYR A 403 32.01 -7.67 2.05
C TYR A 403 33.26 -7.76 2.95
N GLU A 404 33.11 -7.68 4.28
CA GLU A 404 34.17 -7.83 5.28
C GLU A 404 34.31 -9.31 5.70
N ASN A 405 33.21 -10.06 5.72
CA ASN A 405 33.09 -11.42 6.22
C ASN A 405 32.54 -12.37 5.15
N VAL A 406 33.19 -12.40 3.98
CA VAL A 406 32.71 -13.17 2.79
C VAL A 406 32.58 -14.68 3.05
N ASN A 407 33.39 -15.22 3.96
CA ASN A 407 33.49 -16.66 4.26
C ASN A 407 33.17 -16.99 5.73
N ASP A 408 32.71 -16.02 6.53
CA ASP A 408 32.42 -16.21 7.95
C ASP A 408 31.04 -15.67 8.30
N SER A 409 30.02 -16.53 8.19
CA SER A 409 28.62 -16.16 8.42
C SER A 409 28.34 -15.68 9.84
N LYS A 410 29.12 -16.15 10.82
CA LYS A 410 28.91 -15.84 12.24
C LYS A 410 29.21 -14.38 12.54
N ASN A 411 30.13 -13.80 11.79
CA ASN A 411 30.52 -12.41 11.88
C ASN A 411 29.80 -11.52 10.86
N ALA A 412 28.98 -12.11 9.98
CA ALA A 412 28.24 -11.36 8.98
C ALA A 412 27.20 -10.40 9.61
N GLU A 413 27.12 -9.19 9.07
CA GLU A 413 26.15 -8.18 9.48
C GLU A 413 25.20 -7.79 8.33
N PHE A 414 23.96 -7.44 8.68
CA PHE A 414 23.11 -6.67 7.78
C PHE A 414 23.74 -5.30 7.58
N MET A 415 23.93 -4.98 6.32
CA MET A 415 24.56 -3.76 5.86
C MET A 415 23.49 -2.67 5.73
N THR A 416 23.87 -1.42 5.97
CA THR A 416 22.94 -0.29 5.81
C THR A 416 23.59 0.87 5.10
N THR A 417 22.81 1.66 4.38
CA THR A 417 23.30 2.88 3.73
C THR A 417 22.27 4.00 3.77
N ARG A 418 22.77 5.24 3.75
CA ARG A 418 22.00 6.49 3.69
C ARG A 418 22.83 7.56 3.00
N ALA A 419 22.18 8.60 2.50
CA ALA A 419 22.93 9.77 2.05
C ALA A 419 23.60 10.47 3.25
N LYS A 420 24.74 11.12 2.99
CA LYS A 420 25.57 11.77 4.03
C LYS A 420 25.15 13.21 4.35
N GLN A 421 24.24 13.79 3.57
CA GLN A 421 23.80 15.17 3.75
C GLN A 421 22.94 15.29 5.02
N GLU A 422 23.12 16.35 5.80
CA GLU A 422 22.26 16.61 6.97
C GLU A 422 20.93 17.27 6.57
N GLU A 423 20.95 18.13 5.56
CA GLU A 423 19.78 18.85 5.04
C GLU A 423 19.65 18.60 3.55
N LEU A 424 18.42 18.32 3.10
CA LEU A 424 18.08 18.13 1.71
C LEU A 424 18.06 19.45 0.97
N THR A 425 18.60 19.46 -0.25
CA THR A 425 18.45 20.57 -1.21
C THR A 425 17.48 20.23 -2.35
N SER A 426 17.12 18.96 -2.50
CA SER A 426 16.28 18.42 -3.57
C SER A 426 15.52 17.18 -3.10
N ASN A 427 14.49 16.80 -3.84
CA ASN A 427 13.75 15.55 -3.64
C ASN A 427 14.50 14.30 -4.16
N ILE A 428 15.67 14.49 -4.77
CA ILE A 428 16.56 13.42 -5.26
C ILE A 428 17.96 13.69 -4.75
N ILE A 429 18.61 12.68 -4.17
CA ILE A 429 20.05 12.66 -3.90
C ILE A 429 20.67 11.46 -4.62
N ASN A 430 21.51 11.75 -5.60
CA ASN A 430 22.23 10.73 -6.36
C ASN A 430 23.46 10.20 -5.59
N ASN A 431 23.95 9.04 -6.02
CA ASN A 431 25.23 8.47 -5.59
C ASN A 431 25.35 8.26 -4.07
N VAL A 432 24.28 7.76 -3.45
CA VAL A 432 24.32 7.25 -2.09
C VAL A 432 25.22 6.02 -2.09
N THR A 433 26.39 6.18 -1.46
CA THR A 433 27.50 5.22 -1.50
C THR A 433 28.06 5.01 -0.09
N GLY A 434 28.66 3.83 0.10
CA GLY A 434 29.15 3.38 1.40
C GLY A 434 28.04 2.67 2.17
N SER A 435 28.25 1.39 2.42
CA SER A 435 27.43 0.62 3.35
C SER A 435 28.19 0.47 4.66
N THR A 436 27.49 0.52 5.79
CA THR A 436 28.06 0.29 7.12
C THR A 436 27.53 -1.03 7.67
N PRO A 437 28.39 -1.91 8.21
CA PRO A 437 27.97 -3.08 8.97
C PRO A 437 27.21 -2.64 10.22
N THR A 438 25.93 -3.03 10.38
CA THR A 438 25.05 -2.38 11.37
C THR A 438 24.38 -3.35 12.34
N PHE A 439 23.76 -4.41 11.84
CA PHE A 439 23.02 -5.37 12.67
C PHE A 439 23.62 -6.77 12.51
N LYS A 440 23.97 -7.45 13.59
CA LYS A 440 24.43 -8.85 13.52
C LYS A 440 23.37 -9.74 12.87
N ALA A 441 23.72 -10.40 11.76
CA ALA A 441 22.76 -11.14 10.94
C ALA A 441 22.34 -12.46 11.59
N GLU A 442 23.27 -13.41 11.73
CA GLU A 442 23.00 -14.79 12.18
C GLU A 442 22.34 -14.83 13.57
N SER A 443 22.74 -13.94 14.48
CA SER A 443 22.18 -13.91 15.84
C SER A 443 20.77 -13.31 15.95
N GLN A 444 20.28 -12.58 14.95
CA GLN A 444 19.03 -11.82 15.06
C GLN A 444 17.95 -12.27 14.08
N TYR A 445 18.29 -12.82 12.91
CA TYR A 445 17.35 -12.96 11.79
C TYR A 445 16.06 -13.75 12.13
N LEU A 446 16.15 -14.83 12.91
CA LEU A 446 14.99 -15.64 13.29
C LEU A 446 13.99 -14.88 14.18
N GLN A 447 14.46 -13.92 14.97
CA GLN A 447 13.62 -13.15 15.91
C GLN A 447 13.34 -11.73 15.43
N ALA A 448 13.98 -11.31 14.33
CA ALA A 448 13.87 -9.96 13.81
C ALA A 448 12.43 -9.63 13.40
N ALA A 449 11.77 -10.49 12.63
CA ALA A 449 10.37 -10.29 12.25
C ALA A 449 9.44 -10.41 13.47
N TYR A 450 9.05 -9.25 14.02
CA TYR A 450 8.31 -9.18 15.26
C TYR A 450 6.79 -9.07 15.02
N TYR A 451 6.35 -8.34 14.00
CA TYR A 451 4.92 -8.19 13.71
C TYR A 451 4.65 -8.11 12.21
N THR A 452 3.59 -8.77 11.77
CA THR A 452 2.92 -8.58 10.48
C THR A 452 1.41 -8.77 10.71
N PRO A 453 0.52 -7.98 10.08
CA PRO A 453 -0.90 -8.17 10.27
C PRO A 453 -1.38 -9.50 9.69
N ARG A 454 -2.30 -10.13 10.40
CA ARG A 454 -3.00 -11.33 9.95
C ARG A 454 -4.47 -11.25 10.31
N TYR A 455 -5.34 -11.56 9.36
CA TYR A 455 -6.79 -11.61 9.54
C TYR A 455 -7.46 -12.49 8.48
N ASN A 456 -8.70 -12.91 8.75
CA ASN A 456 -9.49 -13.66 7.78
C ASN A 456 -9.98 -12.77 6.64
N VAL A 457 -9.93 -13.32 5.43
CA VAL A 457 -10.35 -12.68 4.20
C VAL A 457 -11.14 -13.66 3.34
N SER A 458 -12.20 -13.17 2.70
CA SER A 458 -13.03 -13.94 1.77
C SER A 458 -13.39 -13.11 0.54
N GLY A 459 -14.10 -13.74 -0.39
CA GLY A 459 -14.63 -13.08 -1.59
C GLY A 459 -13.54 -12.64 -2.55
N PHE A 460 -12.51 -13.45 -2.73
CA PHE A 460 -11.52 -13.27 -3.80
C PHE A 460 -11.46 -14.53 -4.65
N LYS A 461 -10.98 -14.37 -5.89
CA LYS A 461 -10.87 -15.43 -6.89
C LYS A 461 -9.41 -15.69 -7.22
N THR A 462 -9.02 -16.96 -7.30
CA THR A 462 -7.68 -17.30 -7.80
C THR A 462 -7.63 -17.30 -9.33
N ASN A 463 -6.54 -16.77 -9.89
CA ASN A 463 -6.33 -16.70 -11.34
C ASN A 463 -6.24 -18.08 -12.00
N ASP A 464 -5.84 -19.10 -11.23
CA ASP A 464 -5.71 -20.47 -11.68
C ASP A 464 -6.04 -21.47 -10.55
N LEU A 465 -6.20 -22.74 -10.94
CA LEU A 465 -6.54 -23.83 -10.02
C LEU A 465 -5.37 -24.21 -9.11
N HIS A 466 -4.12 -24.10 -9.61
CA HIS A 466 -2.93 -24.49 -8.88
C HIS A 466 -2.72 -23.58 -7.65
N THR A 467 -2.83 -22.26 -7.83
CA THR A 467 -2.76 -21.28 -6.73
C THR A 467 -3.75 -21.63 -5.61
N GLY A 468 -5.01 -21.92 -5.97
CA GLY A 468 -6.04 -22.29 -4.99
C GLY A 468 -5.71 -23.57 -4.23
N LEU A 469 -5.33 -24.63 -4.93
CA LEU A 469 -5.02 -25.93 -4.29
C LEU A 469 -3.76 -25.87 -3.43
N ALA A 470 -2.73 -25.14 -3.86
CA ALA A 470 -1.44 -25.10 -3.19
C ALA A 470 -1.43 -24.20 -1.94
N TYR A 471 -2.19 -23.10 -1.95
CA TYR A 471 -2.00 -22.01 -0.97
C TYR A 471 -3.24 -21.60 -0.18
N ILE A 472 -4.44 -22.04 -0.55
CA ILE A 472 -5.70 -21.55 0.05
C ILE A 472 -6.42 -22.68 0.81
N GLU A 473 -6.81 -22.41 2.06
CA GLU A 473 -7.50 -23.37 2.92
C GLU A 473 -8.92 -23.68 2.44
N ASN A 474 -9.69 -22.65 2.09
CA ASN A 474 -11.09 -22.78 1.66
C ASN A 474 -11.23 -22.36 0.20
N PHE A 475 -11.21 -23.33 -0.71
CA PHE A 475 -11.18 -23.09 -2.16
C PHE A 475 -12.29 -23.87 -2.90
N ASN A 476 -13.16 -23.15 -3.61
CA ASN A 476 -14.15 -23.76 -4.50
C ASN A 476 -13.55 -23.99 -5.90
N LYS A 477 -13.34 -25.26 -6.29
CA LYS A 477 -12.71 -25.61 -7.57
C LYS A 477 -13.50 -25.13 -8.80
N THR A 478 -14.81 -25.03 -8.71
CA THR A 478 -15.69 -24.66 -9.84
C THR A 478 -15.69 -23.16 -10.06
N THR A 479 -15.93 -22.37 -9.02
CA THR A 479 -16.04 -20.91 -9.13
C THR A 479 -14.70 -20.19 -8.98
N ARG A 480 -13.70 -20.88 -8.40
CA ARG A 480 -12.41 -20.36 -7.93
C ARG A 480 -12.50 -19.33 -6.80
N LEU A 481 -13.69 -19.15 -6.23
CA LEU A 481 -13.87 -18.33 -5.04
C LEU A 481 -13.18 -18.97 -3.83
N SER A 482 -12.61 -18.09 -3.02
CA SER A 482 -11.64 -18.47 -2.00
C SER A 482 -11.83 -17.67 -0.71
N SER A 483 -11.41 -18.27 0.40
CA SER A 483 -11.15 -17.58 1.66
C SER A 483 -9.92 -18.16 2.34
N THR A 484 -9.22 -17.34 3.11
CA THR A 484 -8.04 -17.74 3.89
C THR A 484 -8.00 -17.01 5.23
N LYS A 485 -7.41 -17.65 6.24
CA LYS A 485 -7.11 -17.03 7.54
C LYS A 485 -5.78 -16.27 7.58
N ASN A 486 -5.06 -16.29 6.46
CA ASN A 486 -3.74 -15.71 6.32
C ASN A 486 -3.78 -14.45 5.45
N GLY A 487 -4.88 -13.69 5.46
CA GLY A 487 -4.92 -12.36 4.84
C GLY A 487 -4.07 -11.37 5.62
N GLY A 488 -3.40 -10.44 4.93
CA GLY A 488 -2.52 -9.48 5.57
C GLY A 488 -2.09 -8.35 4.63
N ALA A 489 -0.97 -7.73 4.98
CA ALA A 489 -0.32 -6.68 4.19
C ALA A 489 1.13 -7.08 3.91
N ASP A 490 1.70 -6.57 2.83
CA ASP A 490 3.15 -6.62 2.61
C ASP A 490 3.85 -5.61 3.52
N PHE A 491 3.80 -5.88 4.82
CA PHE A 491 4.26 -5.01 5.89
C PHE A 491 4.79 -5.85 7.04
N VAL A 492 5.98 -5.51 7.51
CA VAL A 492 6.62 -6.14 8.66
C VAL A 492 7.25 -5.10 9.55
N ILE A 493 7.13 -5.31 10.86
CA ILE A 493 7.90 -4.59 11.88
C ILE A 493 8.99 -5.53 12.36
N LEU A 494 10.22 -5.10 12.16
CA LEU A 494 11.43 -5.75 12.63
C LEU A 494 11.80 -5.21 14.02
N LYS A 495 12.27 -6.08 14.90
CA LYS A 495 12.90 -5.73 16.17
C LYS A 495 14.38 -6.08 16.08
N LEU A 496 15.23 -5.07 15.91
CA LEU A 496 16.66 -5.24 15.65
C LEU A 496 17.51 -4.45 16.66
N GLN A 497 18.62 -5.05 17.08
CA GLN A 497 19.57 -4.51 18.04
C GLN A 497 20.77 -3.90 17.31
N ILE A 498 21.08 -2.66 17.65
CA ILE A 498 22.20 -1.87 17.10
C ILE A 498 23.14 -1.43 18.21
N GLN A 499 24.45 -1.48 17.98
CA GLN A 499 25.42 -0.88 18.91
C GLN A 499 25.26 0.65 18.93
N LYS A 500 25.34 1.24 20.12
CA LYS A 500 25.06 2.68 20.31
C LYS A 500 25.92 3.58 19.42
N ASP A 501 27.19 3.24 19.23
CA ASP A 501 28.16 4.00 18.43
C ASP A 501 27.90 3.93 16.90
N LYS A 502 27.19 2.89 16.44
CA LYS A 502 26.79 2.74 15.03
C LYS A 502 25.59 3.62 14.66
N LEU A 503 24.79 4.07 15.63
CA LEU A 503 23.54 4.82 15.38
C LEU A 503 23.77 6.11 14.59
N LYS A 504 24.78 6.90 14.96
CA LYS A 504 25.12 8.17 14.30
C LYS A 504 25.40 8.03 12.79
N ASN A 505 25.85 6.85 12.35
CA ASN A 505 26.20 6.59 10.94
C ASN A 505 24.95 6.41 10.07
N ILE A 506 23.85 5.95 10.67
CA ILE A 506 22.61 5.62 9.95
C ILE A 506 21.45 6.54 10.31
N LEU A 507 21.47 7.21 11.46
CA LEU A 507 20.37 8.01 12.00
C LEU A 507 20.92 9.16 12.88
N PRO A 508 21.70 10.11 12.33
CA PRO A 508 22.36 11.17 13.10
C PRO A 508 21.37 12.12 13.78
N LYS A 509 20.17 12.33 13.22
CA LYS A 509 19.14 13.15 13.87
C LYS A 509 18.54 12.47 15.09
N LEU A 510 18.39 11.13 15.09
CA LEU A 510 17.97 10.37 16.27
C LEU A 510 19.08 10.36 17.33
N ASP A 511 20.33 10.12 16.91
CA ASP A 511 21.50 10.12 17.80
C ASP A 511 21.62 11.42 18.61
N LYS A 512 21.29 12.58 18.00
CA LYS A 512 21.28 13.89 18.67
C LYS A 512 20.20 14.05 19.76
N VAL A 513 19.14 13.23 19.76
CA VAL A 513 17.98 13.38 20.66
C VAL A 513 17.65 12.13 21.48
N ILE A 514 18.33 11.01 21.24
CA ILE A 514 18.06 9.75 21.94
C ILE A 514 18.36 9.88 23.44
N ASN A 515 17.52 9.26 24.28
CA ASN A 515 17.48 9.38 25.74
C ASN A 515 17.25 10.80 26.26
N THR A 516 16.61 11.66 25.46
CA THR A 516 16.13 12.98 25.89
C THR A 516 14.61 13.05 25.81
N ASP A 517 13.99 14.04 26.45
CA ASP A 517 12.54 14.24 26.38
C ASP A 517 12.02 14.46 24.95
N LYS A 518 12.90 14.89 24.02
CA LYS A 518 12.57 15.13 22.61
C LYS A 518 12.56 13.87 21.76
N GLU A 519 13.05 12.74 22.28
CA GLU A 519 13.15 11.48 21.54
C GLU A 519 11.78 11.00 21.04
N LYS A 520 10.74 11.11 21.88
CA LYS A 520 9.38 10.67 21.56
C LYS A 520 8.80 11.37 20.34
N ASP A 521 9.13 12.65 20.14
CA ASP A 521 8.65 13.45 19.02
C ASP A 521 9.39 13.13 17.71
N TRP A 522 10.58 12.55 17.82
CA TRP A 522 11.33 12.10 16.66
C TRP A 522 10.68 10.87 16.03
N TYR A 523 10.25 9.91 16.84
CA TYR A 523 9.62 8.68 16.33
C TYR A 523 8.32 8.95 15.58
N ILE A 524 8.14 8.31 14.43
CA ILE A 524 6.91 8.48 13.66
C ILE A 524 5.73 7.71 14.27
N GLY A 525 5.98 6.53 14.85
CA GLY A 525 4.94 5.61 15.31
C GLY A 525 4.11 5.03 14.14
N LEU A 526 2.90 4.54 14.42
CA LEU A 526 1.99 3.97 13.40
C LEU A 526 0.79 4.87 13.12
N GLY A 527 1.03 6.13 12.73
CA GLY A 527 -0.05 7.02 12.29
C GLY A 527 -1.16 7.24 13.33
N LYS A 528 -2.33 7.67 12.83
CA LYS A 528 -3.56 7.91 13.62
C LYS A 528 -4.60 6.81 13.35
N ASP A 529 -5.54 6.67 14.28
CA ASP A 529 -6.75 5.86 14.09
C ASP A 529 -7.79 6.65 13.28
N GLU A 530 -7.52 6.78 11.98
CA GLU A 530 -8.31 7.59 11.06
C GLU A 530 -8.23 6.98 9.65
N LEU A 531 -9.38 6.88 8.98
CA LEU A 531 -9.44 6.41 7.60
C LEU A 531 -8.86 7.46 6.64
N PHE A 532 -8.02 7.01 5.71
CA PHE A 532 -7.35 7.91 4.76
C PHE A 532 -8.23 8.36 3.59
N THR A 533 -7.93 9.49 2.97
CA THR A 533 -8.58 9.92 1.71
C THR A 533 -7.53 10.44 0.71
N PRO A 534 -7.64 10.10 -0.59
CA PRO A 534 -6.72 10.62 -1.61
C PRO A 534 -6.75 12.15 -1.77
N LEU A 535 -7.73 12.83 -1.17
CA LEU A 535 -7.82 14.30 -1.15
C LEU A 535 -6.80 14.98 -0.23
N LYS A 536 -6.07 14.25 0.62
CA LYS A 536 -4.91 14.82 1.32
C LYS A 536 -3.67 14.59 0.49
N THR A 537 -2.83 15.61 0.28
CA THR A 537 -1.56 15.45 -0.43
C THR A 537 -0.69 14.38 0.24
N GLN A 538 -0.09 13.50 -0.56
CA GLN A 538 0.76 12.42 -0.09
C GLN A 538 2.22 12.69 -0.45
N PHE A 539 3.12 12.39 0.46
CA PHE A 539 4.56 12.42 0.26
C PHE A 539 5.14 11.06 0.59
N TYR A 540 5.94 10.51 -0.30
CA TYR A 540 6.56 9.21 -0.10
C TYR A 540 7.97 9.18 -0.67
N ALA A 541 8.89 8.57 0.08
CA ALA A 541 10.30 8.58 -0.27
C ALA A 541 11.07 7.41 0.34
N GLY A 542 12.17 7.06 -0.31
CA GLY A 542 13.09 6.04 0.16
C GLY A 542 14.34 5.94 -0.70
N TYR A 543 14.95 4.76 -0.70
CA TYR A 543 16.28 4.51 -1.24
C TYR A 543 16.28 3.44 -2.35
N PRO A 544 15.73 3.72 -3.54
CA PRO A 544 15.84 2.80 -4.67
C PRO A 544 17.30 2.52 -5.04
N ALA A 545 17.56 1.26 -5.41
CA ALA A 545 18.84 0.83 -5.95
C ALA A 545 18.93 1.25 -7.42
N THR A 546 20.04 1.90 -7.81
CA THR A 546 20.18 2.48 -9.15
C THR A 546 21.06 1.67 -10.08
N GLN A 547 22.08 0.96 -9.56
CA GLN A 547 22.97 0.13 -10.38
C GLN A 547 23.83 -0.80 -9.51
N LEU A 548 24.20 -1.97 -10.04
CA LEU A 548 25.42 -2.68 -9.65
C LEU A 548 26.58 -2.08 -10.47
N GLY A 549 27.50 -1.37 -9.83
CA GLY A 549 28.73 -0.93 -10.49
C GLY A 549 29.57 -2.13 -10.98
N MET A 550 30.54 -1.89 -11.87
CA MET A 550 31.42 -2.96 -12.41
C MET A 550 32.12 -3.79 -11.32
N ASN A 551 32.31 -3.22 -10.12
CA ASN A 551 32.91 -3.88 -8.95
C ASN A 551 31.88 -4.54 -8.01
N ARG A 552 30.64 -4.77 -8.45
CA ARG A 552 29.50 -5.27 -7.63
C ARG A 552 29.09 -4.36 -6.46
N ASN A 553 29.49 -3.10 -6.46
CA ASN A 553 29.02 -2.11 -5.49
C ASN A 553 27.63 -1.62 -5.90
N LEU A 554 26.64 -1.84 -5.04
CA LEU A 554 25.31 -1.27 -5.18
C LEU A 554 25.37 0.24 -4.94
N THR A 555 24.91 1.01 -5.92
CA THR A 555 24.64 2.44 -5.75
C THR A 555 23.16 2.63 -5.45
N TYR A 556 22.87 3.53 -4.51
CA TYR A 556 21.52 3.92 -4.17
C TYR A 556 21.31 5.39 -4.52
N LYS A 557 20.05 5.80 -4.63
CA LYS A 557 19.66 7.21 -4.58
C LYS A 557 18.60 7.38 -3.52
N PHE A 558 18.55 8.53 -2.86
CA PHE A 558 17.32 8.94 -2.19
C PHE A 558 16.40 9.53 -3.25
N GLN A 559 15.15 9.06 -3.34
CA GLN A 559 14.14 9.61 -4.24
C GLN A 559 12.83 9.79 -3.48
N ALA A 560 12.24 10.96 -3.68
CA ALA A 560 10.97 11.33 -3.09
C ALA A 560 9.98 11.84 -4.14
N ASN A 561 8.71 11.51 -3.94
CA ASN A 561 7.61 11.94 -4.79
C ASN A 561 6.46 12.52 -3.95
N LYS A 562 5.67 13.38 -4.59
CA LYS A 562 4.46 14.00 -4.08
C LYS A 562 3.30 13.64 -5.00
N SER A 563 2.20 13.19 -4.42
CA SER A 563 0.96 12.94 -5.15
C SER A 563 -0.19 13.78 -4.60
N ILE A 564 -0.99 14.33 -5.52
CA ILE A 564 -2.14 15.21 -5.24
C ILE A 564 -3.48 14.51 -5.54
N GLY A 565 -3.50 13.18 -5.45
CA GLY A 565 -4.66 12.39 -5.81
C GLY A 565 -4.40 10.90 -5.78
N GLY A 566 -5.40 10.13 -6.18
CA GLY A 566 -5.28 8.67 -6.23
C GLY A 566 -6.61 7.95 -6.09
N VAL A 567 -6.54 6.64 -5.97
CA VAL A 567 -7.69 5.78 -5.73
C VAL A 567 -7.31 4.66 -4.76
N ILE A 568 -8.22 4.30 -3.86
CA ILE A 568 -8.00 3.23 -2.90
C ILE A 568 -8.70 1.95 -3.37
N SER A 569 -7.93 0.88 -3.57
CA SER A 569 -8.49 -0.47 -3.63
C SER A 569 -8.58 -1.01 -2.20
N THR A 570 -9.81 -1.28 -1.76
CA THR A 570 -10.11 -1.74 -0.39
C THR A 570 -9.58 -3.14 -0.11
N GLN A 571 -9.68 -4.02 -1.10
CA GLN A 571 -9.18 -5.39 -1.09
C GLN A 571 -8.94 -5.84 -2.54
N ASN A 572 -7.87 -6.61 -2.79
CA ASN A 572 -7.67 -7.23 -4.10
C ASN A 572 -8.57 -8.47 -4.25
N ARG A 573 -9.41 -8.48 -5.29
CA ARG A 573 -10.35 -9.58 -5.54
C ARG A 573 -9.83 -10.63 -6.51
N TYR A 574 -8.72 -10.39 -7.21
CA TYR A 574 -8.06 -11.38 -8.07
C TYR A 574 -6.65 -11.66 -7.58
N VAL A 575 -6.39 -12.94 -7.29
CA VAL A 575 -5.19 -13.38 -6.58
C VAL A 575 -4.44 -14.44 -7.37
N ASN A 576 -3.13 -14.34 -7.40
CA ASN A 576 -2.21 -15.36 -7.87
C ASN A 576 -1.08 -15.59 -6.84
N GLU A 577 -0.19 -16.52 -7.14
CA GLU A 577 0.97 -16.86 -6.30
C GLU A 577 1.85 -15.65 -5.91
N ASN A 578 1.97 -14.62 -6.76
CA ASN A 578 2.80 -13.44 -6.49
C ASN A 578 2.19 -12.51 -5.44
N ASN A 579 0.91 -12.67 -5.09
CA ASN A 579 0.28 -11.91 -4.02
C ASN A 579 0.63 -12.44 -2.64
N PHE A 580 1.29 -13.59 -2.53
CA PHE A 580 1.72 -14.13 -1.25
C PHE A 580 3.10 -13.61 -0.86
N GLN A 581 3.24 -13.23 0.40
CA GLN A 581 4.49 -12.77 0.98
C GLN A 581 4.86 -13.65 2.17
N SER A 582 6.13 -14.03 2.26
CA SER A 582 6.59 -15.03 3.23
C SER A 582 7.72 -14.52 4.10
N LEU A 583 7.59 -14.68 5.41
CA LEU A 583 8.61 -14.43 6.41
C LEU A 583 9.18 -15.77 6.91
N TRP A 584 10.49 -15.79 7.12
CA TRP A 584 11.16 -16.88 7.82
C TRP A 584 11.40 -16.45 9.27
N THR A 585 10.84 -17.17 10.23
CA THR A 585 10.80 -16.78 11.64
C THR A 585 11.23 -17.93 12.53
N LYS A 586 11.58 -17.64 13.79
CA LYS A 586 11.89 -18.66 14.79
C LYS A 586 10.72 -19.64 14.92
N TYR A 587 11.04 -20.92 14.99
CA TYR A 587 10.04 -21.97 15.20
C TYR A 587 9.33 -21.79 16.54
N ASP A 588 8.00 -21.91 16.47
CA ASP A 588 7.10 -22.08 17.61
C ASP A 588 6.07 -23.15 17.22
N ALA A 589 5.87 -24.14 18.09
CA ALA A 589 5.10 -25.33 17.73
C ALA A 589 3.60 -25.03 17.52
N ASP A 590 3.03 -24.12 18.31
CA ASP A 590 1.62 -23.77 18.25
C ASP A 590 1.36 -22.85 17.05
N GLU A 591 2.21 -21.83 16.87
CA GLU A 591 2.14 -20.98 15.70
C GLU A 591 2.38 -21.76 14.40
N ASN A 592 3.30 -22.73 14.37
CA ASN A 592 3.55 -23.53 13.17
C ASN A 592 2.31 -24.33 12.75
N LYS A 593 1.64 -24.99 13.71
CA LYS A 593 0.40 -25.73 13.45
C LYS A 593 -0.71 -24.83 12.95
N ASP A 594 -0.77 -23.59 13.42
CA ASP A 594 -1.77 -22.62 12.98
C ASP A 594 -1.43 -22.04 11.60
N TRP A 595 -0.28 -21.39 11.43
CA TRP A 595 0.12 -20.71 10.19
C TRP A 595 0.26 -21.67 9.00
N ASN A 596 0.75 -22.90 9.24
CA ASN A 596 1.01 -23.89 8.21
C ASN A 596 0.01 -25.06 8.26
N SER A 597 -1.24 -24.81 8.69
CA SER A 597 -2.28 -25.85 8.82
C SER A 597 -2.71 -26.45 7.48
N HIS A 598 -2.63 -25.68 6.38
CA HIS A 598 -3.07 -26.15 5.06
C HIS A 598 -2.23 -27.34 4.59
N ASN A 599 -2.88 -28.42 4.14
CA ASN A 599 -2.25 -29.65 3.64
C ASN A 599 -1.14 -30.21 4.57
N ASP A 600 -1.31 -30.08 5.88
CA ASP A 600 -0.32 -30.50 6.89
C ASP A 600 1.10 -29.95 6.65
N ASN A 601 1.21 -28.77 6.04
CA ASN A 601 2.49 -28.12 5.74
C ASN A 601 3.33 -27.87 7.00
N TRP A 602 2.70 -27.74 8.17
CA TRP A 602 3.36 -27.63 9.47
C TRP A 602 4.36 -28.77 9.74
N THR A 603 4.14 -29.97 9.19
CA THR A 603 5.03 -31.13 9.36
C THR A 603 6.43 -30.91 8.77
N LYS A 604 6.55 -30.00 7.79
CA LYS A 604 7.82 -29.64 7.12
C LYS A 604 8.81 -28.96 8.07
N TYR A 605 8.32 -28.23 9.06
CA TYR A 605 9.13 -27.38 9.94
C TYR A 605 9.30 -27.96 11.35
N THR A 606 8.90 -29.22 11.58
CA THR A 606 9.01 -29.86 12.90
C THR A 606 10.44 -30.07 13.38
N GLU A 607 11.39 -30.14 12.45
CA GLU A 607 12.82 -30.28 12.72
C GLU A 607 13.59 -29.12 12.08
N PRO A 608 14.73 -28.69 12.65
CA PRO A 608 15.57 -27.65 12.05
C PRO A 608 16.22 -28.14 10.75
N PHE A 609 16.33 -27.25 9.75
CA PHE A 609 17.08 -27.52 8.52
C PHE A 609 18.59 -27.29 8.68
N ILE A 610 18.98 -26.44 9.63
CA ILE A 610 20.36 -26.09 9.98
C ILE A 610 20.51 -26.29 11.49
N GLU A 611 21.60 -26.93 11.91
CA GLU A 611 21.87 -27.18 13.33
C GLU A 611 21.79 -25.89 14.15
N ASN A 612 21.08 -25.93 15.29
CA ASN A 612 20.85 -24.81 16.20
C ASN A 612 20.06 -23.61 15.60
N GLN A 613 19.54 -23.72 14.38
CA GLN A 613 18.75 -22.69 13.72
C GLN A 613 17.39 -23.26 13.29
N HIS A 614 16.43 -23.24 14.22
CA HIS A 614 15.08 -23.77 13.97
C HIS A 614 14.13 -22.65 13.55
N GLY A 615 13.73 -22.66 12.28
CA GLY A 615 12.79 -21.70 11.72
C GLY A 615 11.54 -22.34 11.13
N MET A 616 10.54 -21.50 10.89
CA MET A 616 9.28 -21.84 10.23
C MET A 616 8.82 -20.68 9.35
N LEU A 617 7.97 -21.01 8.39
CA LEU A 617 7.36 -20.05 7.49
C LEU A 617 6.12 -19.40 8.12
N LYS A 618 6.00 -18.07 7.98
CA LYS A 618 4.75 -17.34 8.13
C LYS A 618 4.41 -16.67 6.80
N ARG A 619 3.34 -17.12 6.15
CA ARG A 619 2.92 -16.62 4.84
C ARG A 619 1.61 -15.85 4.96
N VAL A 620 1.57 -14.67 4.36
CA VAL A 620 0.36 -13.85 4.25
C VAL A 620 0.00 -13.63 2.79
N LEU A 621 -1.30 -13.53 2.51
CA LEU A 621 -1.84 -13.07 1.25
C LEU A 621 -2.08 -11.56 1.35
N THR A 622 -1.44 -10.77 0.48
CA THR A 622 -1.61 -9.31 0.47
C THR A 622 -3.04 -8.93 0.08
N GLN A 623 -3.82 -8.48 1.06
CA GLN A 623 -5.25 -8.18 0.97
C GLN A 623 -5.62 -6.88 1.67
N HIS A 624 -4.66 -6.20 2.29
CA HIS A 624 -4.90 -4.92 2.94
C HIS A 624 -5.16 -3.82 1.92
N SER A 625 -5.84 -2.76 2.35
CA SER A 625 -6.20 -1.67 1.44
C SER A 625 -4.96 -0.96 0.90
N SER A 626 -4.97 -0.68 -0.39
CA SER A 626 -3.88 -0.04 -1.11
C SER A 626 -4.34 1.25 -1.76
N LEU A 627 -3.61 2.34 -1.50
CA LEU A 627 -3.71 3.56 -2.27
C LEU A 627 -2.83 3.45 -3.51
N TYR A 628 -3.43 3.59 -4.68
CA TYR A 628 -2.74 3.86 -5.93
C TYR A 628 -2.63 5.37 -6.11
N THR A 629 -1.41 5.89 -6.05
CA THR A 629 -1.13 7.33 -6.16
C THR A 629 -1.31 7.82 -7.59
N ARG A 630 -1.74 9.08 -7.74
CA ARG A 630 -1.77 9.75 -9.03
C ARG A 630 -0.38 10.24 -9.42
N ILE A 631 0.13 9.81 -10.58
CA ILE A 631 1.44 10.18 -11.12
C ILE A 631 1.25 10.65 -12.56
N GLU A 632 1.47 11.94 -12.80
CA GLU A 632 1.27 12.56 -14.13
C GLU A 632 2.41 12.23 -15.11
N LYS A 633 3.62 12.06 -14.58
CA LYS A 633 4.82 11.74 -15.37
C LYS A 633 5.49 10.51 -14.79
N GLU A 634 5.70 9.50 -15.62
CA GLU A 634 6.30 8.23 -15.21
C GLU A 634 7.65 8.42 -14.48
N ASP A 635 8.46 9.40 -14.91
CA ASP A 635 9.76 9.73 -14.30
C ASP A 635 9.68 10.14 -12.82
N ASP A 636 8.50 10.58 -12.36
CA ASP A 636 8.29 10.95 -10.96
C ASP A 636 8.08 9.71 -10.07
N ALA A 637 7.70 8.57 -10.65
CA ALA A 637 7.40 7.36 -9.90
C ALA A 637 8.61 6.82 -9.13
N LEU A 638 8.35 6.27 -7.94
CA LEU A 638 9.36 5.49 -7.25
C LEU A 638 9.51 4.14 -7.96
N VAL A 639 10.71 3.88 -8.46
CA VAL A 639 11.06 2.69 -9.25
C VAL A 639 11.58 1.54 -8.37
N ASP A 640 12.04 0.47 -9.00
CA ASP A 640 12.61 -0.72 -8.37
C ASP A 640 13.59 -0.39 -7.22
N GLY A 641 13.47 -1.15 -6.13
CA GLY A 641 14.24 -0.94 -4.90
C GLY A 641 13.70 0.13 -3.97
N SER A 642 12.68 0.90 -4.37
CA SER A 642 11.96 1.83 -3.49
C SER A 642 10.98 1.16 -2.53
N SER A 643 10.90 -0.17 -2.55
CA SER A 643 10.14 -0.94 -1.59
C SER A 643 10.51 -0.58 -0.16
N GLY A 644 9.50 -0.47 0.68
CA GLY A 644 9.62 -0.10 2.09
C GLY A 644 9.60 1.40 2.32
N SER A 645 9.49 2.22 1.26
CA SER A 645 9.46 3.67 1.36
C SER A 645 8.29 4.13 2.24
N MET A 646 8.59 5.08 3.12
CA MET A 646 7.61 5.64 4.05
C MET A 646 6.68 6.59 3.31
N ALA A 647 5.38 6.50 3.56
CA ALA A 647 4.38 7.43 3.04
C ALA A 647 3.70 8.21 4.16
N ILE A 648 3.68 9.53 4.03
CA ILE A 648 3.02 10.47 4.95
C ILE A 648 2.02 11.36 4.22
N ASP A 649 1.07 11.92 4.94
CA ASP A 649 0.22 13.01 4.43
C ASP A 649 0.85 14.40 4.64
N SER A 650 0.23 15.43 4.06
CA SER A 650 0.56 16.85 4.26
C SER A 650 0.36 17.38 5.68
N SER A 651 -0.03 16.54 6.64
CA SER A 651 -0.03 16.84 8.07
C SER A 651 1.05 16.06 8.84
N PHE A 652 2.02 15.45 8.14
CA PHE A 652 3.09 14.61 8.69
C PHE A 652 2.59 13.32 9.39
N ASN A 653 1.35 12.88 9.12
CA ASN A 653 0.88 11.60 9.64
C ASN A 653 1.38 10.48 8.72
N LEU A 654 1.89 9.39 9.30
CA LEU A 654 2.12 8.16 8.55
C LEU A 654 0.79 7.61 8.02
N ILE A 655 0.73 7.38 6.71
CA ILE A 655 -0.45 6.83 6.04
C ILE A 655 -0.22 5.41 5.53
N GLY A 656 1.02 5.01 5.28
CA GLY A 656 1.31 3.69 4.75
C GLY A 656 2.75 3.46 4.34
N ILE A 657 2.95 2.37 3.60
CA ILE A 657 4.22 1.93 3.07
C ILE A 657 4.12 1.65 1.56
N ASN A 658 5.02 2.22 0.76
CA ASN A 658 5.12 1.89 -0.66
C ASN A 658 5.65 0.47 -0.81
N TYR A 659 4.96 -0.37 -1.59
CA TYR A 659 5.34 -1.78 -1.78
C TYR A 659 5.42 -2.21 -3.25
N LEU A 660 4.86 -1.43 -4.18
CA LEU A 660 4.79 -1.81 -5.58
C LEU A 660 4.75 -0.60 -6.51
N LEU A 661 5.44 -0.70 -7.65
CA LEU A 661 5.17 0.10 -8.84
C LEU A 661 4.19 -0.66 -9.72
N SER A 662 3.03 -0.07 -9.96
CA SER A 662 1.97 -0.62 -10.81
C SER A 662 1.96 0.07 -12.16
N LYS A 663 1.88 -0.73 -13.22
CA LYS A 663 1.67 -0.27 -14.59
C LYS A 663 0.45 -0.95 -15.17
N ASP A 664 -0.45 -0.15 -15.72
CA ASP A 664 -1.62 -0.60 -16.46
C ASP A 664 -1.49 -0.17 -17.92
N GLU A 665 -1.42 -1.15 -18.82
CA GLU A 665 -1.24 -0.91 -20.25
C GLU A 665 -2.53 -0.46 -20.95
N LYS A 666 -3.72 -0.76 -20.39
CA LYS A 666 -5.01 -0.39 -21.01
C LYS A 666 -5.26 1.11 -20.94
N HIS A 667 -4.86 1.73 -19.84
CA HIS A 667 -4.97 3.17 -19.62
C HIS A 667 -3.64 3.91 -19.69
N ASN A 668 -2.54 3.22 -20.00
CA ASN A 668 -1.18 3.76 -19.93
C ASN A 668 -0.92 4.47 -18.59
N THR A 669 -1.32 3.83 -17.49
CA THR A 669 -1.28 4.41 -16.15
C THR A 669 -0.13 3.82 -15.36
N THR A 670 0.72 4.69 -14.80
CA THR A 670 1.75 4.32 -13.83
C THR A 670 1.35 4.85 -12.45
N SER A 671 1.51 4.03 -11.42
CA SER A 671 1.14 4.38 -10.05
C SER A 671 2.04 3.68 -9.03
N ASN A 672 2.31 4.33 -7.90
CA ASN A 672 2.87 3.65 -6.75
C ASN A 672 1.74 3.16 -5.85
N ALA A 673 1.81 1.89 -5.43
CA ALA A 673 0.86 1.31 -4.49
C ALA A 673 1.40 1.43 -3.06
N ILE A 674 0.61 2.06 -2.20
CA ILE A 674 0.90 2.28 -0.79
C ILE A 674 -0.07 1.45 0.03
N SER A 675 0.42 0.47 0.78
CA SER A 675 -0.40 -0.28 1.73
C SER A 675 -0.69 0.62 2.93
N LEU A 676 -1.98 0.84 3.22
CA LEU A 676 -2.42 1.80 4.23
C LEU A 676 -2.20 1.27 5.66
N ILE A 677 -1.98 2.17 6.61
CA ILE A 677 -1.96 1.81 8.05
C ILE A 677 -3.37 1.54 8.58
N GLN A 678 -4.35 2.28 8.05
CA GLN A 678 -5.76 2.08 8.32
C GLN A 678 -6.45 1.62 7.05
N GLY A 679 -6.87 0.36 7.04
CA GLY A 679 -7.63 -0.25 5.97
C GLY A 679 -9.08 0.24 5.90
N GLN A 680 -9.69 0.12 4.71
CA GLN A 680 -11.06 0.58 4.41
C GLN A 680 -12.03 -0.56 4.06
N SER A 681 -11.60 -1.81 4.18
CA SER A 681 -12.44 -2.98 3.90
C SER A 681 -13.24 -3.44 5.14
N THR A 682 -13.99 -4.53 4.99
CA THR A 682 -14.56 -5.26 6.11
C THR A 682 -13.59 -6.32 6.61
N TYR A 683 -13.14 -6.13 7.85
CA TYR A 683 -12.23 -7.04 8.54
C TYR A 683 -12.98 -7.90 9.57
N SER A 684 -12.38 -9.03 9.95
CA SER A 684 -12.89 -10.01 10.91
C SER A 684 -11.77 -10.47 11.86
N ASP A 685 -12.08 -11.35 12.82
CA ASP A 685 -11.16 -11.91 13.83
C ASP A 685 -10.46 -10.85 14.69
N ASP A 686 -11.24 -9.98 15.33
CA ASP A 686 -10.78 -8.90 16.23
C ASP A 686 -9.80 -7.87 15.62
N PHE A 687 -9.56 -7.98 14.30
CA PHE A 687 -8.85 -6.98 13.51
C PHE A 687 -9.86 -5.94 12.98
N ASN A 688 -9.64 -4.68 13.33
CA ASN A 688 -10.52 -3.57 12.93
C ASN A 688 -10.03 -2.83 11.69
N GLY A 689 -9.02 -3.35 10.98
CA GLY A 689 -8.38 -2.66 9.86
C GLY A 689 -7.23 -1.74 10.26
N ASN A 690 -7.00 -1.51 11.56
CA ASN A 690 -5.95 -0.61 12.04
C ASN A 690 -4.69 -1.37 12.49
N LEU A 691 -3.60 -1.22 11.74
CA LEU A 691 -2.31 -1.84 12.09
C LEU A 691 -1.73 -1.30 13.40
N ARG A 692 -1.99 -0.04 13.76
CA ARG A 692 -1.56 0.56 15.03
C ARG A 692 -2.20 -0.14 16.21
N THR A 693 -3.51 -0.31 16.18
CA THR A 693 -4.27 -0.87 17.29
C THR A 693 -3.85 -2.31 17.55
N ASP A 694 -3.70 -3.09 16.47
CA ASP A 694 -3.25 -4.47 16.56
C ASP A 694 -1.80 -4.58 17.06
N PHE A 695 -0.90 -3.73 16.56
CA PHE A 695 0.49 -3.71 17.04
C PHE A 695 0.61 -3.30 18.51
N VAL A 696 -0.14 -2.30 18.96
CA VAL A 696 -0.14 -1.89 20.37
C VAL A 696 -0.70 -3.00 21.28
N LYS A 697 -1.73 -3.74 20.83
CA LYS A 697 -2.20 -4.93 21.55
C LYS A 697 -1.07 -5.97 21.70
N LYS A 698 -0.31 -6.22 20.64
CA LYS A 698 0.85 -7.13 20.69
C LYS A 698 1.93 -6.64 21.65
N LEU A 699 2.33 -5.37 21.59
CA LEU A 699 3.32 -4.80 22.53
C LEU A 699 2.91 -5.00 23.98
N LYS A 700 1.62 -4.79 24.30
CA LYS A 700 1.07 -4.99 25.64
C LYS A 700 1.07 -6.47 26.04
N LYS A 701 0.62 -7.37 25.14
CA LYS A 701 0.61 -8.81 25.36
C LYS A 701 2.02 -9.34 25.69
N ASP A 702 3.02 -8.83 24.99
CA ASP A 702 4.40 -9.25 25.12
C ASP A 702 5.14 -8.49 26.25
N ASN A 703 4.46 -7.59 26.98
CA ASN A 703 5.02 -6.72 28.02
C ASN A 703 6.21 -5.87 27.55
N LEU A 704 6.20 -5.45 26.28
CA LEU A 704 7.27 -4.65 25.68
C LEU A 704 6.94 -3.16 25.77
N LEU A 705 7.69 -2.45 26.61
CA LEU A 705 7.61 -0.99 26.73
C LEU A 705 8.41 -0.32 25.61
N THR A 706 7.85 0.75 25.06
CA THR A 706 8.48 1.55 24.00
C THR A 706 8.43 3.04 24.34
N VAL A 707 9.15 3.89 23.62
CA VAL A 707 9.20 5.33 23.92
C VAL A 707 7.87 6.03 23.58
N LYS A 708 7.25 5.69 22.44
CA LYS A 708 6.06 6.39 21.92
C LYS A 708 4.77 5.58 21.95
N LEU A 709 4.78 4.34 21.47
CA LEU A 709 3.59 3.54 21.19
C LEU A 709 3.03 2.81 22.42
N ASN A 710 3.90 2.32 23.30
CA ASN A 710 3.55 1.68 24.57
C ASN A 710 4.47 2.18 25.69
N PRO A 711 4.40 3.47 26.06
CA PRO A 711 5.23 4.04 27.11
C PRO A 711 4.95 3.39 28.46
N LYS A 712 5.95 3.41 29.35
CA LYS A 712 5.73 3.13 30.77
C LYS A 712 4.66 4.12 31.25
N ASN A 713 3.60 3.62 31.89
CA ASN A 713 2.54 4.49 32.44
C ASN A 713 3.20 5.64 33.20
N SER A 714 3.00 6.86 32.71
CA SER A 714 3.51 8.10 33.31
C SER A 714 2.91 8.31 34.70
#